data_AF-A0A8K0TMR5-F1
#
_entry.id   AF-A0A8K0TMR5-F1
#
_cell.length_a   1.000
_cell.length_b   1.000
_cell.length_c   1.000
_cell.angle_alpha   90.00
_cell.angle_beta   90.00
_cell.angle_gamma   90.00
#
_symmetry.space_group_name_H-M   'P 1'
#
loop_
_entity.id
_entity.type
_entity.pdbx_description
1 polymer ?
#
loop_
_entity_poly.entity_id
_entity_poly.type
_entity_poly.pdbx_seq_one_letter_code
_entity_poly.pdbx_strand_id
1 'polypeptide(L)'
;MNRDPEGQASRVRLTCTPCYRRKIKCDKNTPCDTCTRRGIAHLCSREESSAAGRAATPTQQASEQGETIQALLERISQLEARLQSASPSTGIFDSTTTLREEIGSQSETPEPPQHVAVEDAITTDSIRIAAEDSDAATVLEFLAWGRKKNSDFINAPENNSGPVQSISAQPPKANPLTENARSAQLDVLETLLPEKPHISKLVEFHNSSLLWYHGSYSANIFSSDLDIFFDRFEGGLKHEQLNLQWLALLFAVLTGSITCASPATRSAWGFSAAEQGTLSTRWYEATVTCLNLGGYIELHTIYSVQAISTLTIAAHILGNSNSQSVLLATAGRLAQSLGLHRLESAPAGEILPADQLRKSEVGKRVFTQLCTQDWFSIPFSETYALSPRFIGGQTRPLNCNGDDMAIQPEAIPTQASYCNYRFDIAALMPELLEAMTGCNTMFTRYEQVLKFDGKMRKLATASMPTFLSRNAPIDAEWPAYVGWGRRSLTICAAHKIIMIHRKFIAASFTNTSFAFTRRTCLAAAKTILREAFVAVDDARPVLWIEQAFSVAAGIILSLDMLHRPATDKEYGEHKQLVVDTMAYLRRFKNNKIAARGSQLLALLQRELEKSSSSESRKRPLTVSSKDHSSPPQKRARTFNMQSVIRDISQHLGVTSPAITSASPASLPAEEVDINDWHALIDLLPDQVGFDSQYLFDNFFPNQL
;
A
#
# COMPACT_ATOMS: atom_id res chain seq x y z
N MET A 1 3.87 28.17 -14.52
CA MET A 1 3.24 28.09 -15.86
C MET A 1 1.94 27.30 -15.70
N ASN A 2 0.85 28.01 -15.39
CA ASN A 2 -0.44 27.43 -15.04
C ASN A 2 -1.14 26.83 -16.27
N ARG A 3 -1.69 25.61 -16.11
CA ARG A 3 -2.77 25.10 -16.95
C ARG A 3 -3.92 24.69 -16.04
N ASP A 4 -5.02 25.40 -16.16
CA ASP A 4 -6.34 25.05 -15.64
C ASP A 4 -7.13 24.23 -16.69
N PRO A 5 -8.25 23.58 -16.31
CA PRO A 5 -8.58 22.21 -16.70
C PRO A 5 -9.56 22.09 -17.89
N GLU A 6 -9.45 20.99 -18.64
CA GLU A 6 -10.38 20.62 -19.72
C GLU A 6 -11.76 20.20 -19.20
N GLY A 7 -12.80 20.75 -19.84
CA GLY A 7 -14.20 20.60 -19.50
C GLY A 7 -14.80 19.21 -19.72
N GLN A 8 -15.75 18.89 -18.84
CA GLN A 8 -16.60 17.69 -18.87
C GLN A 8 -17.51 17.68 -20.12
N ALA A 9 -17.31 16.70 -21.00
CA ALA A 9 -18.22 16.45 -22.13
C ALA A 9 -19.53 15.80 -21.64
N SER A 10 -20.68 16.41 -21.97
CA SER A 10 -22.01 15.90 -21.62
C SER A 10 -22.36 14.64 -22.42
N ARG A 11 -22.92 13.62 -21.75
CA ARG A 11 -23.21 12.31 -22.33
C ARG A 11 -24.47 12.40 -23.21
N VAL A 12 -24.33 12.18 -24.52
CA VAL A 12 -25.42 12.26 -25.51
C VAL A 12 -26.54 11.27 -25.19
N ARG A 13 -27.78 11.74 -25.26
CA ARG A 13 -28.95 11.02 -24.77
C ARG A 13 -29.66 10.26 -25.89
N LEU A 14 -29.68 8.93 -25.80
CA LEU A 14 -30.20 8.02 -26.85
C LEU A 14 -31.74 7.85 -26.88
N THR A 15 -32.48 8.47 -25.97
CA THR A 15 -33.93 8.32 -25.83
C THR A 15 -34.64 9.57 -26.35
N CYS A 16 -35.66 9.41 -27.21
CA CYS A 16 -36.37 10.55 -27.80
C CYS A 16 -37.01 11.48 -26.74
N THR A 17 -37.18 12.74 -27.11
CA THR A 17 -37.63 13.81 -26.20
C THR A 17 -39.00 13.53 -25.57
N PRO A 18 -40.02 13.04 -26.31
CA PRO A 18 -41.32 12.74 -25.71
C PRO A 18 -41.27 11.57 -24.70
N CYS A 19 -40.54 10.49 -25.02
CA CYS A 19 -40.40 9.34 -24.11
C CYS A 19 -39.61 9.72 -22.86
N TYR A 20 -38.65 10.64 -22.97
CA TYR A 20 -37.94 11.15 -21.82
C TYR A 20 -38.81 11.92 -20.85
N ARG A 21 -39.49 12.95 -21.37
CA ARG A 21 -40.28 13.86 -20.56
C ARG A 21 -41.34 13.10 -19.79
N ARG A 22 -41.84 12.01 -20.39
CA ARG A 22 -42.85 11.13 -19.79
C ARG A 22 -42.26 9.96 -18.98
N LYS A 23 -40.93 9.80 -18.90
CA LYS A 23 -40.22 8.70 -18.22
C LYS A 23 -40.73 7.30 -18.63
N ILE A 24 -40.97 7.09 -19.93
CA ILE A 24 -41.43 5.80 -20.49
C ILE A 24 -40.38 5.15 -21.40
N LYS A 25 -40.50 3.83 -21.60
CA LYS A 25 -39.57 3.05 -22.44
C LYS A 25 -39.63 3.50 -23.90
N CYS A 26 -38.46 3.75 -24.48
CA CYS A 26 -38.27 4.07 -25.90
C CYS A 26 -37.51 2.91 -26.56
N ASP A 27 -38.04 2.41 -27.66
CA ASP A 27 -37.45 1.40 -28.53
C ASP A 27 -36.31 1.96 -29.41
N LYS A 28 -36.08 3.28 -29.36
CA LYS A 28 -34.97 3.96 -30.04
C LYS A 28 -34.99 3.77 -31.57
N ASN A 29 -36.18 3.63 -32.17
CA ASN A 29 -36.43 3.98 -33.57
C ASN A 29 -36.92 5.44 -33.69
N THR A 30 -36.88 6.04 -34.88
CA THR A 30 -37.38 7.41 -35.11
C THR A 30 -38.28 7.42 -36.36
N PRO A 31 -39.61 7.60 -36.22
CA PRO A 31 -40.35 7.72 -34.96
C PRO A 31 -40.34 6.40 -34.16
N CYS A 32 -40.34 6.51 -32.82
CA CYS A 32 -40.34 5.36 -31.93
C CYS A 32 -41.75 4.76 -31.81
N ASP A 33 -41.90 3.45 -31.62
CA ASP A 33 -43.21 2.78 -31.58
C ASP A 33 -44.16 3.38 -30.54
N THR A 34 -43.60 3.79 -29.40
CA THR A 34 -44.35 4.45 -28.32
C THR A 34 -44.94 5.80 -28.77
N CYS A 35 -44.22 6.56 -29.61
CA CYS A 35 -44.70 7.81 -30.18
C CYS A 35 -45.70 7.57 -31.32
N THR A 36 -45.47 6.56 -32.15
CA THR A 36 -46.37 6.18 -33.25
C THR A 36 -47.73 5.72 -32.73
N ARG A 37 -47.77 4.82 -31.74
CA ARG A 37 -49.01 4.33 -31.13
C ARG A 37 -49.83 5.42 -30.45
N ARG A 38 -49.17 6.52 -30.05
CA ARG A 38 -49.80 7.67 -29.38
C ARG A 38 -50.23 8.78 -30.34
N GLY A 39 -50.09 8.59 -31.65
CA GLY A 39 -50.46 9.60 -32.64
C GLY A 39 -49.54 10.83 -32.65
N ILE A 40 -48.40 10.76 -31.96
CA ILE A 40 -47.44 11.87 -31.83
C ILE A 40 -46.10 11.55 -32.52
N ALA A 41 -46.13 10.71 -33.56
CA ALA A 41 -44.93 10.35 -34.34
C ALA A 41 -44.18 11.58 -34.84
N HIS A 42 -44.90 12.63 -35.25
CA HIS A 42 -44.36 13.91 -35.73
C HIS A 42 -43.57 14.69 -34.65
N LEU A 43 -43.75 14.38 -33.37
CA LEU A 43 -43.01 15.00 -32.25
C LEU A 43 -41.83 14.14 -31.76
N CYS A 44 -41.59 12.98 -32.39
CA CYS A 44 -40.53 12.07 -31.99
C CYS A 44 -39.17 12.52 -32.53
N SER A 45 -38.49 13.42 -31.81
CA SER A 45 -37.13 13.85 -32.13
C SER A 45 -36.09 13.38 -31.10
N ARG A 46 -34.83 13.26 -31.53
CA ARG A 46 -33.65 13.17 -30.65
C ARG A 46 -32.82 14.42 -30.88
N GLU A 47 -32.23 14.95 -29.82
CA GLU A 47 -31.25 16.03 -29.94
C GLU A 47 -30.02 15.48 -30.68
N GLU A 48 -29.80 15.93 -31.91
CA GLU A 48 -28.61 15.61 -32.70
C GLU A 48 -27.48 16.56 -32.33
N SER A 49 -26.35 16.00 -31.86
CA SER A 49 -25.06 16.70 -31.87
C SER A 49 -24.51 16.65 -33.29
N SER A 50 -24.76 17.71 -34.07
CA SER A 50 -24.36 17.79 -35.48
C SER A 50 -22.87 18.13 -35.63
N ALA A 51 -22.09 17.15 -36.06
CA ALA A 51 -20.81 17.36 -36.73
C ALA A 51 -20.96 17.04 -38.23
N ALA A 52 -20.50 17.97 -39.09
CA ALA A 52 -20.26 17.90 -40.54
C ALA A 52 -21.39 18.25 -41.56
N GLY A 53 -21.53 19.57 -41.83
CA GLY A 53 -21.43 20.27 -43.14
C GLY A 53 -22.22 19.85 -44.40
N ARG A 54 -23.10 20.75 -44.92
CA ARG A 54 -22.85 21.65 -46.09
C ARG A 54 -24.12 22.44 -46.55
N ALA A 55 -23.92 23.76 -46.71
CA ALA A 55 -24.48 24.74 -47.67
C ALA A 55 -26.01 25.04 -47.76
N ALA A 56 -26.44 26.19 -47.20
CA ALA A 56 -27.06 27.35 -47.91
C ALA A 56 -27.47 28.46 -46.89
N THR A 57 -27.10 29.71 -47.16
CA THR A 57 -27.26 30.97 -46.38
C THR A 57 -28.56 31.74 -46.74
N PRO A 58 -28.85 32.94 -46.20
CA PRO A 58 -28.91 33.44 -44.80
C PRO A 58 -30.32 34.05 -44.51
N THR A 59 -30.67 34.60 -43.34
CA THR A 59 -30.60 36.05 -42.99
C THR A 59 -31.34 36.28 -41.65
N GLN A 60 -30.84 37.20 -40.80
CA GLN A 60 -31.51 37.94 -39.69
C GLN A 60 -31.15 37.69 -38.20
N GLN A 61 -30.25 36.78 -37.80
CA GLN A 61 -29.87 36.66 -36.36
C GLN A 61 -28.39 36.91 -36.02
N ALA A 62 -27.56 37.32 -36.98
CA ALA A 62 -26.13 37.56 -36.76
C ALA A 62 -25.76 39.01 -36.34
N SER A 63 -26.72 39.93 -36.27
CA SER A 63 -26.43 41.36 -36.01
C SER A 63 -26.13 41.67 -34.54
N GLU A 64 -26.84 41.04 -33.59
CA GLU A 64 -26.73 41.39 -32.16
C GLU A 64 -25.49 40.77 -31.47
N GLN A 65 -25.03 39.61 -31.95
CA GLN A 65 -23.84 38.94 -31.38
C GLN A 65 -22.52 39.59 -31.86
N GLY A 66 -22.51 40.18 -33.07
CA GLY A 66 -21.32 40.88 -33.59
C GLY A 66 -21.04 42.19 -32.84
N GLU A 67 -22.07 43.01 -32.58
CA GLU A 67 -21.92 44.26 -31.84
C GLU A 67 -21.48 44.04 -30.38
N THR A 68 -21.99 42.98 -29.74
CA THR A 68 -21.62 42.66 -28.36
C THR A 68 -20.16 42.20 -28.25
N ILE A 69 -19.67 41.42 -29.22
CA ILE A 69 -18.27 40.96 -29.25
C ILE A 69 -17.33 42.13 -29.59
N GLN A 70 -17.73 43.01 -30.52
CA GLN A 70 -16.95 44.20 -30.86
C GLN A 70 -16.79 45.16 -29.66
N ALA A 71 -17.87 45.40 -28.92
CA ALA A 71 -17.86 46.26 -27.72
C ALA A 71 -16.98 45.68 -26.59
N LEU A 72 -16.94 44.35 -26.44
CA LEU A 72 -16.09 43.68 -25.45
C LEU A 72 -14.60 43.74 -25.82
N LEU A 73 -14.27 43.58 -27.11
CA LEU A 73 -12.88 43.71 -27.58
C LEU A 73 -12.36 45.15 -27.42
N GLU A 74 -13.20 46.14 -27.69
CA GLU A 74 -12.83 47.55 -27.52
C GLU A 74 -12.61 47.89 -26.03
N ARG A 75 -13.44 47.34 -25.14
CA ARG A 75 -13.30 47.49 -23.68
C ARG A 75 -12.03 46.83 -23.14
N ILE A 76 -11.65 45.68 -23.68
CA ILE A 76 -10.40 45.00 -23.32
C ILE A 76 -9.20 45.85 -23.75
N SER A 77 -9.19 46.41 -24.96
CA SER A 77 -8.10 47.28 -25.41
C SER A 77 -7.96 48.55 -24.56
N GLN A 78 -9.08 49.14 -24.12
CA GLN A 78 -9.08 50.30 -23.22
C GLN A 78 -8.57 49.97 -21.82
N LEU A 79 -8.81 48.75 -21.33
CA LEU A 79 -8.31 48.28 -20.04
C LEU A 79 -6.82 47.94 -20.11
N GLU A 80 -6.36 47.34 -21.21
CA GLU A 80 -4.95 47.07 -21.47
C GLU A 80 -4.16 48.38 -21.60
N ALA A 81 -4.69 49.39 -22.29
CA ALA A 81 -4.10 50.72 -22.37
C ALA A 81 -4.03 51.41 -20.99
N ARG A 82 -5.04 51.21 -20.12
CA ARG A 82 -5.05 51.73 -18.74
C ARG A 82 -4.09 51.02 -17.80
N LEU A 83 -3.81 49.74 -18.05
CA LEU A 83 -2.84 48.96 -17.28
C LEU A 83 -1.40 49.25 -17.72
N GLN A 84 -1.19 49.52 -19.02
CA GLN A 84 0.09 49.98 -19.54
C GLN A 84 0.41 51.42 -19.10
N SER A 85 -0.60 52.27 -18.91
CA SER A 85 -0.41 53.63 -18.37
C SER A 85 -0.32 53.71 -16.84
N ALA A 86 -0.56 52.62 -16.11
CA ALA A 86 -0.58 52.56 -14.65
C ALA A 86 0.64 51.89 -14.00
N SER A 87 1.73 51.66 -14.75
CA SER A 87 3.03 51.28 -14.17
C SER A 87 3.95 52.51 -14.08
N PRO A 88 4.27 53.03 -12.88
CA PRO A 88 5.22 54.13 -12.76
C PRO A 88 6.65 53.59 -12.73
N SER A 89 7.42 53.86 -13.77
CA SER A 89 8.88 53.88 -13.72
C SER A 89 9.37 55.33 -13.74
N THR A 90 9.96 55.74 -12.61
CA THR A 90 11.07 56.70 -12.41
C THR A 90 11.37 57.74 -13.51
N GLY A 91 11.26 59.03 -13.14
CA GLY A 91 11.80 60.18 -13.87
C GLY A 91 11.63 61.54 -13.15
N ILE A 92 12.56 61.86 -12.24
CA ILE A 92 13.27 63.14 -12.01
C ILE A 92 12.56 64.50 -12.33
N PHE A 93 12.42 65.33 -11.27
CA PHE A 93 12.36 66.82 -11.12
C PHE A 93 11.23 67.66 -11.79
N ASP A 94 10.41 68.37 -10.97
CA ASP A 94 10.58 69.78 -10.53
C ASP A 94 9.23 70.53 -10.28
N SER A 95 9.22 71.31 -9.19
CA SER A 95 8.51 72.59 -8.94
C SER A 95 6.98 72.73 -8.69
N THR A 96 6.70 73.21 -7.47
CA THR A 96 5.73 74.27 -7.02
C THR A 96 4.21 74.05 -7.27
N THR A 97 3.31 74.08 -6.28
CA THR A 97 2.81 75.28 -5.55
C THR A 97 1.64 74.84 -4.63
N THR A 98 1.61 75.42 -3.42
CA THR A 98 0.56 75.59 -2.37
C THR A 98 -0.88 75.07 -2.62
N LEU A 99 -1.56 74.48 -1.62
CA LEU A 99 -2.41 75.19 -0.64
C LEU A 99 -2.68 74.38 0.66
N ARG A 100 -2.10 74.89 1.75
CA ARG A 100 -2.57 75.16 3.13
C ARG A 100 -3.93 74.63 3.66
N GLU A 101 -3.88 73.95 4.82
CA GLU A 101 -4.58 74.23 6.12
C GLU A 101 -4.23 73.09 7.12
N GLU A 102 -3.32 73.28 8.11
CA GLU A 102 -3.55 73.75 9.51
C GLU A 102 -4.48 72.78 10.30
N ILE A 103 -4.16 72.08 11.42
CA ILE A 103 -3.40 72.26 12.69
C ILE A 103 -3.40 70.86 13.39
N GLY A 104 -2.49 70.36 14.23
CA GLY A 104 -1.24 70.84 14.82
C GLY A 104 -0.64 69.81 15.81
N SER A 105 0.64 70.02 16.16
CA SER A 105 1.40 69.60 17.37
C SER A 105 1.56 68.09 17.66
N GLN A 106 2.73 67.48 17.93
CA GLN A 106 4.03 67.91 18.46
C GLN A 106 5.15 67.00 17.85
N SER A 107 6.24 67.56 17.31
CA SER A 107 7.62 67.63 17.90
C SER A 107 8.16 66.24 18.32
N GLU A 108 9.22 65.65 17.72
CA GLU A 108 10.57 66.18 17.47
C GLU A 108 11.19 65.65 16.15
N THR A 109 12.09 66.44 15.56
CA THR A 109 12.94 66.13 14.39
C THR A 109 14.44 66.34 14.78
N PRO A 110 15.45 66.23 13.89
CA PRO A 110 16.36 65.08 13.77
C PRO A 110 17.86 65.48 13.71
N GLU A 111 18.80 64.54 13.56
CA GLU A 111 20.09 64.80 12.88
C GLU A 111 20.63 63.54 12.16
N PRO A 112 21.42 63.67 11.05
CA PRO A 112 21.55 62.66 10.00
C PRO A 112 23.03 62.16 9.85
N PRO A 113 23.47 61.60 8.69
CA PRO A 113 23.58 60.17 8.43
C PRO A 113 25.03 59.70 8.19
N GLN A 114 25.29 58.38 8.30
CA GLN A 114 26.47 57.78 7.67
C GLN A 114 26.10 56.54 6.85
N HIS A 115 26.47 56.64 5.57
CA HIS A 115 26.37 55.71 4.48
C HIS A 115 26.76 54.27 4.82
N VAL A 116 25.96 53.29 4.38
CA VAL A 116 26.48 52.06 3.73
C VAL A 116 25.52 51.64 2.61
N ALA A 117 26.12 51.26 1.48
CA ALA A 117 25.48 50.93 0.22
C ALA A 117 24.51 49.74 0.29
N VAL A 118 23.46 49.84 -0.52
CA VAL A 118 22.54 48.74 -0.85
C VAL A 118 23.19 47.89 -1.95
N GLU A 119 23.36 46.60 -1.69
CA GLU A 119 23.45 45.57 -2.73
C GLU A 119 22.20 44.68 -2.64
N ASP A 120 21.43 44.68 -3.73
CA ASP A 120 20.21 43.90 -3.92
C ASP A 120 20.53 42.39 -3.96
N ALA A 121 20.22 41.71 -2.86
CA ALA A 121 20.03 40.26 -2.84
C ALA A 121 18.54 39.97 -2.69
N ILE A 122 17.84 39.78 -3.82
CA ILE A 122 16.50 39.16 -3.81
C ILE A 122 16.72 37.67 -3.47
N THR A 123 16.72 37.37 -2.17
CA THR A 123 16.95 36.03 -1.63
C THR A 123 15.70 35.17 -1.68
N THR A 124 15.96 33.89 -1.96
CA THR A 124 15.09 32.71 -1.98
C THR A 124 14.14 32.57 -0.77
N ASP A 125 14.40 33.30 0.32
CA ASP A 125 13.54 33.37 1.51
C ASP A 125 12.16 33.96 1.23
N SER A 126 12.05 34.92 0.31
CA SER A 126 10.77 35.57 0.00
C SER A 126 9.75 34.63 -0.68
N ILE A 127 10.22 33.58 -1.37
CA ILE A 127 9.35 32.54 -1.97
C ILE A 127 8.92 31.49 -0.92
N ARG A 128 9.80 31.16 0.03
CA ARG A 128 9.46 30.25 1.15
C ARG A 128 8.43 30.86 2.09
N ILE A 129 8.60 32.12 2.46
CA ILE A 129 7.66 32.85 3.34
C ILE A 129 6.30 33.03 2.65
N ALA A 130 6.27 33.32 1.34
CA ALA A 130 5.01 33.42 0.58
C ALA A 130 4.24 32.08 0.48
N ALA A 131 4.94 30.94 0.51
CA ALA A 131 4.31 29.61 0.53
C ALA A 131 3.77 29.23 1.92
N GLU A 132 4.39 29.73 3.00
CA GLU A 132 3.91 29.56 4.38
C GLU A 132 2.65 30.40 4.66
N ASP A 133 2.57 31.64 4.15
CA ASP A 133 1.39 32.50 4.29
C ASP A 133 0.16 31.97 3.53
N SER A 134 0.37 31.30 2.38
CA SER A 134 -0.71 30.66 1.61
C SER A 134 -1.37 29.48 2.34
N ASP A 135 -0.72 28.94 3.37
CA ASP A 135 -1.14 27.71 4.06
C ASP A 135 -1.58 27.98 5.52
N ALA A 136 -1.52 29.23 5.96
CA ALA A 136 -1.88 29.65 7.31
C ALA A 136 -3.31 29.26 7.68
N ALA A 137 -4.28 29.39 6.76
CA ALA A 137 -5.66 28.99 7.00
C ALA A 137 -5.77 27.48 7.31
N THR A 138 -5.10 26.63 6.54
CA THR A 138 -5.09 25.18 6.78
C THR A 138 -4.34 24.83 8.06
N VAL A 139 -3.23 25.50 8.37
CA VAL A 139 -2.53 25.32 9.65
C VAL A 139 -3.46 25.66 10.82
N LEU A 140 -4.16 26.80 10.76
CA LEU A 140 -5.12 27.23 11.78
C LEU A 140 -6.30 26.26 11.90
N GLU A 141 -6.83 25.72 10.80
CA GLU A 141 -7.86 24.68 10.82
C GLU A 141 -7.37 23.38 11.46
N PHE A 142 -6.14 22.95 11.16
CA PHE A 142 -5.53 21.79 11.81
C PHE A 142 -5.42 22.02 13.32
N LEU A 143 -4.94 23.19 13.74
CA LEU A 143 -4.85 23.56 15.16
C LEU A 143 -6.25 23.58 15.81
N ALA A 144 -7.28 24.07 15.12
CA ALA A 144 -8.65 24.04 15.58
C ALA A 144 -9.19 22.60 15.76
N TRP A 145 -8.71 21.63 14.97
CA TRP A 145 -8.99 20.20 15.14
C TRP A 145 -8.08 19.51 16.17
N GLY A 146 -7.21 20.25 16.87
CA GLY A 146 -6.22 19.70 17.80
C GLY A 146 -5.10 18.93 17.11
N ARG A 147 -4.82 19.22 15.84
CA ARG A 147 -3.79 18.59 15.01
C ARG A 147 -2.66 19.58 14.72
N LYS A 148 -1.44 19.06 14.60
CA LYS A 148 -0.32 19.83 14.04
C LYS A 148 -0.20 19.51 12.55
N LYS A 149 -0.02 20.55 11.72
CA LYS A 149 0.40 20.37 10.34
C LYS A 149 1.93 20.24 10.32
N ASN A 150 2.44 19.04 10.12
CA ASN A 150 3.88 18.82 9.96
C ASN A 150 4.28 19.12 8.51
N SER A 151 4.55 20.40 8.22
CA SER A 151 5.09 20.85 6.93
C SER A 151 6.58 20.56 6.78
N ASP A 152 7.32 20.46 7.89
CA ASP A 152 8.77 20.29 7.90
C ASP A 152 9.21 19.06 8.73
N PHE A 153 9.22 17.90 8.07
CA PHE A 153 9.65 16.64 8.68
C PHE A 153 11.12 16.67 9.14
N ILE A 154 11.99 17.33 8.38
CA ILE A 154 13.45 17.27 8.58
C ILE A 154 13.86 18.00 9.86
N ASN A 155 13.21 19.14 10.14
CA ASN A 155 13.55 19.97 11.29
C ASN A 155 12.66 19.72 12.52
N ALA A 156 11.62 18.88 12.42
CA ALA A 156 10.74 18.59 13.54
C ALA A 156 11.48 17.93 14.72
N PRO A 157 11.41 18.49 15.96
CA PRO A 157 12.18 18.01 17.10
C PRO A 157 11.79 16.60 17.56
N GLU A 158 10.53 16.21 17.34
CA GLU A 158 9.98 14.88 17.64
C GLU A 158 10.69 13.76 16.85
N ASN A 159 11.27 14.08 15.69
CA ASN A 159 12.03 13.14 14.86
C ASN A 159 13.51 13.05 15.25
N ASN A 160 14.00 13.95 16.12
CA ASN A 160 15.39 13.96 16.62
C ASN A 160 15.51 13.30 17.98
N SER A 161 14.40 12.84 18.55
CA SER A 161 14.36 12.47 19.96
C SER A 161 14.94 11.06 20.21
N GLY A 162 15.00 10.19 19.19
CA GLY A 162 15.60 8.87 19.35
C GLY A 162 14.84 8.03 20.38
N PRO A 163 15.57 7.33 21.28
CA PRO A 163 14.95 6.63 22.41
C PRO A 163 14.45 7.61 23.49
N VAL A 164 14.74 8.91 23.39
CA VAL A 164 14.24 9.93 24.31
C VAL A 164 12.93 10.49 23.76
N GLN A 165 11.93 10.71 24.60
CA GLN A 165 10.68 11.33 24.21
C GLN A 165 10.79 12.86 24.27
N SER A 166 10.32 13.55 23.22
CA SER A 166 10.22 15.02 23.23
C SER A 166 9.18 15.48 24.25
N ILE A 167 9.50 16.54 25.01
CA ILE A 167 8.62 17.14 26.04
C ILE A 167 7.28 17.60 25.45
N SER A 168 7.25 17.99 24.16
CA SER A 168 6.02 18.38 23.46
C SER A 168 5.10 17.21 23.10
N ALA A 169 5.57 15.97 23.20
CA ALA A 169 4.88 14.76 22.77
C ALA A 169 4.38 13.90 23.95
N GLN A 170 4.06 14.51 25.11
CA GLN A 170 3.47 13.76 26.21
C GLN A 170 2.09 13.23 25.81
N PRO A 171 1.80 11.93 26.02
CA PRO A 171 0.47 11.40 25.79
C PRO A 171 -0.52 12.10 26.74
N PRO A 172 -1.82 12.20 26.35
CA PRO A 172 -2.84 12.71 27.26
C PRO A 172 -2.81 11.92 28.58
N LYS A 173 -3.06 12.61 29.70
CA LYS A 173 -3.00 12.04 31.05
C LYS A 173 -3.71 10.69 31.08
N ALA A 174 -2.97 9.64 31.43
CA ALA A 174 -3.47 8.28 31.44
C ALA A 174 -4.67 8.15 32.38
N ASN A 175 -5.68 7.39 31.95
CA ASN A 175 -6.80 7.02 32.81
C ASN A 175 -6.24 6.13 33.95
N PRO A 176 -6.63 6.32 35.22
CA PRO A 176 -6.20 5.45 36.32
C PRO A 176 -6.44 3.94 36.05
N LEU A 177 -7.45 3.58 35.25
CA LEU A 177 -7.70 2.20 34.81
C LEU A 177 -6.58 1.64 33.90
N THR A 178 -5.90 2.50 33.16
CA THR A 178 -4.83 2.10 32.21
C THR A 178 -3.44 2.13 32.83
N GLU A 179 -3.23 2.86 33.93
CA GLU A 179 -1.89 3.06 34.51
C GLU A 179 -1.33 1.77 35.14
N ASN A 180 -2.16 1.05 35.90
CA ASN A 180 -1.76 -0.24 36.48
C ASN A 180 -1.48 -1.30 35.40
N ALA A 181 -2.27 -1.29 34.33
CA ALA A 181 -2.04 -2.17 33.18
C ALA A 181 -0.75 -1.81 32.43
N ARG A 182 -0.46 -0.51 32.26
CA ARG A 182 0.77 0.00 31.63
C ARG A 182 2.02 -0.48 32.36
N SER A 183 2.06 -0.34 33.68
CA SER A 183 3.21 -0.78 34.50
C SER A 183 3.47 -2.29 34.35
N ALA A 184 2.43 -3.11 34.47
CA ALA A 184 2.54 -4.56 34.31
C ALA A 184 2.98 -4.97 32.88
N GLN A 185 2.53 -4.25 31.85
CA GLN A 185 2.98 -4.47 30.48
C GLN A 185 4.45 -4.11 30.29
N LEU A 186 4.94 -3.03 30.92
CA LEU A 186 6.35 -2.65 30.89
C LEU A 186 7.24 -3.68 31.60
N ASP A 187 6.78 -4.25 32.73
CA ASP A 187 7.48 -5.35 33.42
C ASP A 187 7.66 -6.56 32.48
N VAL A 188 6.58 -6.94 31.79
CA VAL A 188 6.65 -8.05 30.83
C VAL A 188 7.61 -7.73 29.68
N LEU A 189 7.55 -6.51 29.11
CA LEU A 189 8.47 -6.09 28.06
C LEU A 189 9.94 -6.13 28.49
N GLU A 190 10.22 -5.75 29.73
CA GLU A 190 11.57 -5.75 30.31
C GLU A 190 12.10 -7.18 30.41
N THR A 191 11.26 -8.14 30.85
CA THR A 191 11.65 -9.57 30.86
C THR A 191 11.85 -10.18 29.47
N LEU A 192 11.29 -9.58 28.42
CA LEU A 192 11.45 -10.05 27.05
C LEU A 192 12.70 -9.48 26.38
N LEU A 193 13.31 -8.45 26.95
CA LEU A 193 14.49 -7.82 26.40
C LEU A 193 15.72 -8.71 26.69
N PRO A 194 16.45 -9.19 25.66
CA PRO A 194 17.63 -10.00 25.90
C PRO A 194 18.81 -9.15 26.36
N GLU A 195 19.89 -9.78 26.82
CA GLU A 195 21.09 -9.07 27.23
C GLU A 195 21.71 -8.27 26.07
N LYS A 196 22.40 -7.17 26.39
CA LYS A 196 23.08 -6.29 25.42
C LYS A 196 23.87 -7.05 24.34
N PRO A 197 24.67 -8.10 24.65
CA PRO A 197 25.40 -8.83 23.62
C PRO A 197 24.51 -9.55 22.59
N HIS A 198 23.36 -10.08 23.00
CA HIS A 198 22.40 -10.68 22.07
C HIS A 198 21.69 -9.63 21.24
N ILE A 199 21.33 -8.49 21.84
CA ILE A 199 20.76 -7.35 21.10
C ILE A 199 21.72 -6.91 20.00
N SER A 200 22.99 -6.67 20.32
CA SER A 200 24.00 -6.25 19.34
C SER A 200 24.13 -7.24 18.18
N LYS A 201 24.22 -8.55 18.46
CA LYS A 201 24.29 -9.59 17.42
C LYS A 201 23.07 -9.61 16.50
N LEU A 202 21.87 -9.49 17.07
CA LEU A 202 20.62 -9.48 16.31
C LEU A 202 20.51 -8.22 15.44
N VAL A 203 20.80 -7.05 16.01
CA VAL A 203 20.78 -5.77 15.29
C VAL A 203 21.81 -5.74 14.16
N GLU A 204 23.03 -6.22 14.40
CA GLU A 204 24.08 -6.33 13.38
C GLU A 204 23.65 -7.24 12.22
N PHE A 205 23.06 -8.40 12.54
CA PHE A 205 22.50 -9.28 11.52
C PHE A 205 21.37 -8.61 10.74
N HIS A 206 20.47 -7.88 11.40
CA HIS A 206 19.40 -7.16 10.70
C HIS A 206 19.96 -6.13 9.73
N ASN A 207 20.91 -5.31 10.20
CA ASN A 207 21.52 -4.24 9.41
C ASN A 207 22.28 -4.79 8.19
N SER A 208 23.07 -5.85 8.37
CA SER A 208 23.89 -6.46 7.32
C SER A 208 23.10 -7.36 6.38
N SER A 209 22.10 -8.08 6.90
CA SER A 209 21.49 -9.22 6.20
C SER A 209 20.02 -9.03 5.84
N LEU A 210 19.31 -8.05 6.40
CA LEU A 210 17.87 -7.85 6.16
C LEU A 210 17.53 -6.43 5.70
N LEU A 211 18.25 -5.41 6.14
CA LEU A 211 17.89 -4.01 5.89
C LEU A 211 17.93 -3.65 4.40
N TRP A 212 18.80 -4.26 3.60
CA TRP A 212 18.81 -4.12 2.12
C TRP A 212 17.48 -4.53 1.45
N TYR A 213 16.69 -5.39 2.09
CA TYR A 213 15.44 -5.93 1.53
C TYR A 213 14.23 -5.03 1.75
N HIS A 214 14.19 -4.30 2.86
CA HIS A 214 13.06 -3.45 3.24
C HIS A 214 13.39 -1.96 3.39
N GLY A 215 14.64 -1.60 3.66
CA GLY A 215 15.13 -0.21 3.69
C GLY A 215 14.42 0.71 4.70
N SER A 216 13.68 0.17 5.66
CA SER A 216 12.71 0.95 6.45
C SER A 216 13.34 1.95 7.41
N TYR A 217 14.63 1.83 7.76
CA TYR A 217 15.30 2.71 8.71
C TYR A 217 16.79 2.90 8.33
N SER A 218 17.51 3.80 9.01
CA SER A 218 18.97 3.94 8.87
C SER A 218 19.69 3.17 9.97
N ALA A 219 20.60 2.27 9.59
CA ALA A 219 21.43 1.52 10.53
C ALA A 219 22.20 2.44 11.49
N ASN A 220 22.73 3.57 11.00
CA ASN A 220 23.55 4.47 11.81
C ASN A 220 22.71 5.25 12.82
N ILE A 221 21.56 5.79 12.39
CA ILE A 221 20.63 6.46 13.32
C ILE A 221 20.19 5.46 14.39
N PHE A 222 19.79 4.26 13.98
CA PHE A 222 19.34 3.24 14.91
C PHE A 222 20.44 2.78 15.87
N SER A 223 21.69 2.64 15.40
CA SER A 223 22.81 2.23 16.25
C SER A 223 23.17 3.33 17.25
N SER A 224 23.19 4.60 16.82
CA SER A 224 23.38 5.74 17.72
C SER A 224 22.25 5.82 18.76
N ASP A 225 21.00 5.59 18.35
CA ASP A 225 19.86 5.55 19.26
C ASP A 225 19.96 4.38 20.25
N LEU A 226 20.49 3.24 19.81
CA LEU A 226 20.71 2.07 20.66
C LEU A 226 21.78 2.32 21.72
N ASP A 227 22.86 3.02 21.36
CA ASP A 227 23.89 3.44 22.31
C ASP A 227 23.30 4.40 23.37
N ILE A 228 22.53 5.41 22.95
CA ILE A 228 21.80 6.30 23.87
C ILE A 228 20.88 5.50 24.80
N PHE A 229 20.21 4.47 24.29
CA PHE A 229 19.32 3.65 25.11
C PHE A 229 20.06 2.95 26.26
N PHE A 230 21.22 2.36 25.99
CA PHE A 230 22.03 1.73 27.02
C PHE A 230 22.72 2.73 27.94
N ASP A 231 23.21 3.86 27.41
CA ASP A 231 23.99 4.83 28.17
C ASP A 231 23.12 5.70 29.10
N ARG A 232 21.92 6.08 28.66
CA ARG A 232 21.02 6.98 29.41
C ARG A 232 19.99 6.24 30.25
N PHE A 233 19.47 5.11 29.76
CA PHE A 233 18.40 4.38 30.44
C PHE A 233 18.87 3.07 31.07
N GLU A 234 20.15 2.71 30.92
CA GLU A 234 20.73 1.46 31.45
C GLU A 234 19.98 0.20 30.97
N GLY A 235 19.28 0.28 29.84
CA GLY A 235 18.40 -0.78 29.34
C GLY A 235 17.02 -0.88 30.02
N GLY A 236 16.73 -0.01 31.00
CA GLY A 236 15.47 0.01 31.74
C GLY A 236 14.31 0.60 30.95
N LEU A 237 13.11 0.01 31.11
CA LEU A 237 11.91 0.40 30.33
C LEU A 237 10.95 1.34 31.05
N LYS A 238 11.15 1.56 32.35
CA LYS A 238 10.23 2.33 33.21
C LYS A 238 10.53 3.82 33.25
N HIS A 239 11.58 4.26 32.54
CA HIS A 239 11.94 5.67 32.52
C HIS A 239 10.88 6.47 31.76
N GLU A 240 10.33 7.53 32.38
CA GLU A 240 9.21 8.31 31.82
C GLU A 240 9.54 8.94 30.45
N GLN A 241 10.81 9.27 30.22
CA GLN A 241 11.29 9.83 28.96
C GLN A 241 11.63 8.79 27.89
N LEU A 242 11.41 7.48 28.12
CA LEU A 242 11.68 6.47 27.10
C LEU A 242 10.61 6.52 26.00
N ASN A 243 11.05 6.68 24.76
CA ASN A 243 10.18 6.63 23.60
C ASN A 243 9.76 5.19 23.28
N LEU A 244 8.53 4.83 23.68
CA LEU A 244 8.00 3.49 23.45
C LEU A 244 7.75 3.16 21.96
N GLN A 245 7.60 4.16 21.08
CA GLN A 245 7.50 3.90 19.64
C GLN A 245 8.87 3.53 19.04
N TRP A 246 9.97 4.09 19.57
CA TRP A 246 11.32 3.65 19.25
C TRP A 246 11.60 2.24 19.80
N LEU A 247 11.17 1.95 21.03
CA LEU A 247 11.27 0.60 21.59
C LEU A 247 10.51 -0.43 20.74
N ALA A 248 9.37 -0.04 20.15
CA ALA A 248 8.67 -0.88 19.19
C ALA A 248 9.53 -1.19 17.96
N LEU A 249 10.29 -0.21 17.45
CA LEU A 249 11.23 -0.45 16.35
C LEU A 249 12.34 -1.44 16.78
N LEU A 250 12.88 -1.31 17.99
CA LEU A 250 13.86 -2.28 18.51
C LEU A 250 13.27 -3.70 18.53
N PHE A 251 12.09 -3.90 19.12
CA PHE A 251 11.44 -5.22 19.10
C PHE A 251 11.12 -5.71 17.68
N ALA A 252 10.76 -4.81 16.74
CA ALA A 252 10.54 -5.18 15.35
C ALA A 252 11.82 -5.70 14.68
N VAL A 253 12.97 -5.07 14.96
CA VAL A 253 14.30 -5.49 14.50
C VAL A 253 14.69 -6.85 15.11
N LEU A 254 14.51 -7.02 16.43
CA LEU A 254 14.76 -8.30 17.11
C LEU A 254 13.89 -9.42 16.52
N THR A 255 12.59 -9.14 16.34
CA THR A 255 11.61 -10.05 15.73
C THR A 255 12.03 -10.46 14.32
N GLY A 256 12.37 -9.48 13.47
CA GLY A 256 12.82 -9.73 12.10
C GLY A 256 14.07 -10.60 12.06
N SER A 257 15.06 -10.26 12.88
CA SER A 257 16.33 -10.97 12.99
C SER A 257 16.17 -12.43 13.36
N ILE A 258 15.51 -12.71 14.49
CA ILE A 258 15.37 -14.09 14.96
C ILE A 258 14.46 -14.91 14.05
N THR A 259 13.43 -14.31 13.44
CA THR A 259 12.51 -15.01 12.53
C THR A 259 13.19 -15.36 11.21
N CYS A 260 14.07 -14.51 10.69
CA CYS A 260 14.75 -14.71 9.42
C CYS A 260 16.11 -15.41 9.55
N ALA A 261 16.61 -15.62 10.77
CA ALA A 261 17.88 -16.31 10.99
C ALA A 261 17.84 -17.75 10.45
N SER A 262 18.91 -18.13 9.75
CA SER A 262 19.10 -19.51 9.30
C SER A 262 19.32 -20.45 10.50
N PRO A 263 19.17 -21.77 10.34
CA PRO A 263 19.49 -22.72 11.40
C PRO A 263 20.93 -22.59 11.91
N ALA A 264 21.89 -22.30 11.03
CA ALA A 264 23.30 -22.11 11.39
C ALA A 264 23.50 -20.82 12.20
N THR A 265 23.00 -19.69 11.68
CA THR A 265 23.09 -18.37 12.34
C THR A 265 22.41 -18.39 13.72
N ARG A 266 21.21 -18.97 13.81
CA ARG A 266 20.49 -19.15 15.07
C ARG A 266 21.31 -19.94 16.10
N SER A 267 21.90 -21.06 15.67
CA SER A 267 22.69 -21.93 16.55
C SER A 267 23.97 -21.23 17.01
N ALA A 268 24.59 -20.42 16.15
CA ALA A 268 25.76 -19.60 16.50
C ALA A 268 25.46 -18.53 17.57
N TRP A 269 24.21 -18.08 17.69
CA TRP A 269 23.76 -17.19 18.76
C TRP A 269 23.36 -17.91 20.05
N GLY A 270 23.31 -19.25 20.04
CA GLY A 270 22.93 -20.07 21.18
C GLY A 270 21.42 -20.30 21.35
N PHE A 271 20.58 -19.88 20.40
CA PHE A 271 19.13 -20.13 20.46
C PHE A 271 18.77 -21.50 19.89
N SER A 272 17.82 -22.20 20.50
CA SER A 272 17.18 -23.40 19.98
C SER A 272 16.06 -23.08 18.96
N ALA A 273 15.62 -24.09 18.20
CA ALA A 273 14.55 -23.90 17.21
C ALA A 273 13.18 -23.65 17.86
N ALA A 274 12.99 -24.13 19.10
CA ALA A 274 11.80 -23.85 19.90
C ALA A 274 11.81 -22.40 20.38
N GLU A 275 12.94 -21.93 20.94
CA GLU A 275 13.12 -20.54 21.36
C GLU A 275 12.94 -19.57 20.20
N GLN A 276 13.45 -19.88 19.01
CA GLN A 276 13.20 -19.06 17.81
C GLN A 276 11.70 -18.83 17.59
N GLY A 277 10.89 -19.89 17.60
CA GLY A 277 9.44 -19.77 17.40
C GLY A 277 8.75 -18.97 18.51
N THR A 278 9.13 -19.20 19.76
CA THR A 278 8.56 -18.52 20.93
C THR A 278 8.96 -17.03 20.96
N LEU A 279 10.24 -16.71 20.81
CA LEU A 279 10.76 -15.35 20.83
C LEU A 279 10.25 -14.54 19.65
N SER A 280 10.21 -15.10 18.43
CA SER A 280 9.61 -14.43 17.28
C SER A 280 8.18 -13.98 17.56
N THR A 281 7.37 -14.84 18.18
CA THR A 281 5.96 -14.52 18.48
C THR A 281 5.87 -13.48 19.59
N ARG A 282 6.60 -13.65 20.69
CA ARG A 282 6.58 -12.72 21.83
C ARG A 282 7.12 -11.34 21.47
N TRP A 283 8.19 -11.25 20.69
CA TRP A 283 8.73 -9.96 20.25
C TRP A 283 7.84 -9.28 19.20
N TYR A 284 7.12 -10.04 18.38
CA TYR A 284 6.07 -9.48 17.52
C TYR A 284 4.98 -8.80 18.38
N GLU A 285 4.50 -9.49 19.41
CA GLU A 285 3.50 -8.96 20.35
C GLU A 285 4.04 -7.77 21.17
N ALA A 286 5.31 -7.82 21.56
CA ALA A 286 6.01 -6.72 22.22
C ALA A 286 6.05 -5.48 21.32
N THR A 287 6.35 -5.64 20.04
CA THR A 287 6.33 -4.54 19.05
C THR A 287 4.96 -3.83 19.04
N VAL A 288 3.87 -4.60 18.93
CA VAL A 288 2.51 -4.04 18.90
C VAL A 288 2.13 -3.42 20.24
N THR A 289 2.53 -4.03 21.35
CA THR A 289 2.31 -3.50 22.70
C THR A 289 3.01 -2.14 22.88
N CYS A 290 4.28 -2.02 22.48
CA CYS A 290 5.03 -0.78 22.53
C CYS A 290 4.41 0.33 21.67
N LEU A 291 3.90 0.00 20.46
CA LEU A 291 3.15 0.96 19.63
C LEU A 291 1.90 1.50 20.36
N ASN A 292 1.10 0.60 20.93
CA ASN A 292 -0.12 0.98 21.66
C ASN A 292 0.18 1.81 22.91
N LEU A 293 1.15 1.37 23.73
CA LEU A 293 1.58 2.12 24.93
C LEU A 293 2.17 3.49 24.61
N GLY A 294 2.79 3.61 23.43
CA GLY A 294 3.31 4.85 22.87
C GLY A 294 2.26 5.74 22.19
N GLY A 295 0.97 5.34 22.18
CA GLY A 295 -0.11 6.14 21.60
C GLY A 295 0.08 6.46 20.12
N TYR A 296 0.57 5.49 19.32
CA TYR A 296 1.00 5.74 17.94
C TYR A 296 -0.10 6.23 16.99
N ILE A 297 -1.37 6.08 17.35
CA ILE A 297 -2.51 6.58 16.56
C ILE A 297 -2.69 8.09 16.77
N GLU A 298 -2.38 8.59 17.97
CA GLU A 298 -2.50 9.98 18.37
C GLU A 298 -1.18 10.74 18.16
N LEU A 299 -0.05 10.14 18.55
CA LEU A 299 1.29 10.71 18.49
C LEU A 299 2.04 10.11 17.31
N HIS A 300 2.12 10.84 16.20
CA HIS A 300 2.74 10.35 14.98
C HIS A 300 4.26 10.59 15.04
N THR A 301 5.04 9.52 14.97
CA THR A 301 6.50 9.60 14.87
C THR A 301 6.99 8.73 13.73
N ILE A 302 8.18 9.02 13.18
CA ILE A 302 8.75 8.12 12.17
C ILE A 302 8.99 6.70 12.72
N TYR A 303 9.25 6.54 14.02
CA TYR A 303 9.54 5.25 14.62
C TYR A 303 8.36 4.27 14.55
N SER A 304 7.11 4.73 14.71
CA SER A 304 5.95 3.85 14.51
C SER A 304 5.81 3.39 13.06
N VAL A 305 6.08 4.28 12.10
CA VAL A 305 6.12 3.94 10.68
C VAL A 305 7.22 2.88 10.42
N GLN A 306 8.43 3.12 10.91
CA GLN A 306 9.57 2.23 10.72
C GLN A 306 9.35 0.86 11.39
N ALA A 307 8.81 0.83 12.60
CA ALA A 307 8.52 -0.38 13.34
C ALA A 307 7.54 -1.27 12.56
N ILE A 308 6.41 -0.71 12.13
CA ILE A 308 5.39 -1.43 11.36
C ILE A 308 5.96 -1.92 10.02
N SER A 309 6.66 -1.06 9.27
CA SER A 309 7.25 -1.42 7.99
C SER A 309 8.28 -2.55 8.14
N THR A 310 9.12 -2.50 9.17
CA THR A 310 10.14 -3.52 9.47
C THR A 310 9.50 -4.85 9.90
N LEU A 311 8.44 -4.80 10.73
CA LEU A 311 7.76 -5.98 11.25
C LEU A 311 7.18 -6.89 10.15
N THR A 312 6.89 -6.33 8.97
CA THR A 312 6.37 -7.07 7.80
C THR A 312 7.21 -8.29 7.44
N ILE A 313 8.53 -8.23 7.62
CA ILE A 313 9.44 -9.33 7.24
C ILE A 313 9.17 -10.61 8.05
N ALA A 314 8.70 -10.46 9.29
CA ALA A 314 8.36 -11.56 10.19
C ALA A 314 6.84 -11.83 10.24
N ALA A 315 6.00 -10.80 10.17
CA ALA A 315 4.56 -10.90 10.38
C ALA A 315 3.89 -12.01 9.52
N HIS A 316 4.28 -12.11 8.25
CA HIS A 316 3.76 -13.13 7.36
C HIS A 316 4.20 -14.55 7.74
N ILE A 317 5.45 -14.73 8.16
CA ILE A 317 6.01 -16.01 8.64
C ILE A 317 5.25 -16.46 9.89
N LEU A 318 4.95 -15.54 10.80
CA LEU A 318 4.25 -15.80 12.06
C LEU A 318 2.74 -15.98 11.91
N GLY A 319 2.19 -15.70 10.72
CA GLY A 319 0.77 -15.89 10.42
C GLY A 319 -0.10 -14.68 10.72
N ASN A 320 0.49 -13.53 11.04
CA ASN A 320 -0.19 -12.27 11.38
C ASN A 320 -0.46 -11.40 10.14
N SER A 321 -0.66 -12.02 8.97
CA SER A 321 -0.79 -11.30 7.69
C SER A 321 -1.98 -10.34 7.65
N ASN A 322 -3.11 -10.72 8.26
CA ASN A 322 -4.30 -9.86 8.31
C ASN A 322 -4.03 -8.63 9.18
N SER A 323 -3.58 -8.80 10.42
CA SER A 323 -3.22 -7.69 11.31
C SER A 323 -2.14 -6.79 10.68
N GLN A 324 -1.13 -7.38 10.05
CA GLN A 324 -0.07 -6.62 9.37
C GLN A 324 -0.59 -5.76 8.23
N SER A 325 -1.57 -6.23 7.45
CA SER A 325 -2.17 -5.41 6.39
C SER A 325 -2.85 -4.15 6.93
N VAL A 326 -3.52 -4.26 8.08
CA VAL A 326 -4.13 -3.10 8.76
C VAL A 326 -3.06 -2.18 9.33
N LEU A 327 -2.05 -2.73 10.01
CA LEU A 327 -0.92 -1.93 10.52
C LEU A 327 -0.22 -1.17 9.39
N LEU A 328 0.02 -1.80 8.23
CA LEU A 328 0.63 -1.15 7.06
C LEU A 328 -0.24 0.00 6.53
N ALA A 329 -1.57 -0.15 6.48
CA ALA A 329 -2.47 0.94 6.12
C ALA A 329 -2.38 2.10 7.12
N THR A 330 -2.33 1.80 8.43
CA THR A 330 -2.09 2.79 9.48
C THR A 330 -0.74 3.49 9.29
N ALA A 331 0.34 2.75 9.07
CA ALA A 331 1.67 3.32 8.81
C ALA A 331 1.69 4.23 7.57
N GLY A 332 0.95 3.87 6.50
CA GLY A 332 0.74 4.72 5.34
C GLY A 332 0.07 6.05 5.69
N ARG A 333 -0.95 6.01 6.56
CA ARG A 333 -1.62 7.22 7.06
C ARG A 333 -0.73 8.06 7.96
N LEU A 334 0.03 7.44 8.86
CA LEU A 334 1.00 8.11 9.72
C LEU A 334 2.09 8.80 8.89
N ALA A 335 2.64 8.11 7.89
CA ALA A 335 3.61 8.68 6.96
C ALA A 335 3.06 9.89 6.18
N GLN A 336 1.78 9.86 5.82
CA GLN A 336 1.11 11.02 5.19
C GLN A 336 0.97 12.19 6.17
N SER A 337 0.57 11.94 7.42
CA SER A 337 0.48 12.97 8.48
C SER A 337 1.83 13.60 8.79
N LEU A 338 2.91 12.81 8.74
CA LEU A 338 4.29 13.27 8.91
C LEU A 338 4.85 14.01 7.67
N GLY A 339 4.11 14.07 6.56
CA GLY A 339 4.56 14.73 5.34
C GLY A 339 5.61 13.95 4.54
N LEU A 340 5.83 12.66 4.81
CA LEU A 340 6.90 11.87 4.14
C LEU A 340 6.72 11.79 2.61
N HIS A 341 5.47 11.84 2.15
CA HIS A 341 5.10 11.89 0.73
C HIS A 341 5.49 13.20 0.02
N ARG A 342 5.89 14.23 0.76
CA ARG A 342 6.30 15.55 0.25
C ARG A 342 7.81 15.78 0.36
N LEU A 343 8.58 14.76 0.76
CA LEU A 343 10.03 14.87 0.87
C LEU A 343 10.65 14.95 -0.52
N GLU A 344 11.04 16.17 -0.91
CA GLU A 344 11.75 16.42 -2.15
C GLU A 344 13.27 16.27 -1.97
N SER A 345 13.97 16.09 -3.08
CA SER A 345 15.43 16.13 -3.10
C SER A 345 15.88 17.59 -3.06
N ALA A 346 17.02 17.85 -2.41
CA ALA A 346 17.54 19.20 -2.29
C ALA A 346 17.66 19.86 -3.69
N PRO A 347 17.31 21.15 -3.83
CA PRO A 347 17.52 21.90 -5.06
C PRO A 347 18.95 21.77 -5.56
N ALA A 348 19.14 21.76 -6.89
CA ALA A 348 20.47 21.65 -7.48
C ALA A 348 21.38 22.80 -6.97
N GLY A 349 22.46 22.43 -6.27
CA GLY A 349 23.42 23.37 -5.68
C GLY A 349 23.31 23.56 -4.16
N GLU A 350 22.24 23.09 -3.52
CA GLU A 350 22.07 23.14 -2.06
C GLU A 350 22.57 21.84 -1.43
N ILE A 351 23.62 21.93 -0.61
CA ILE A 351 24.18 20.78 0.12
C ILE A 351 23.53 20.74 1.50
N LEU A 352 22.60 19.82 1.70
CA LEU A 352 22.06 19.55 3.03
C LEU A 352 23.17 19.02 3.94
N PRO A 353 23.19 19.40 5.25
CA PRO A 353 24.02 18.75 6.24
C PRO A 353 23.81 17.23 6.22
N ALA A 354 24.87 16.45 6.44
CA ALA A 354 24.83 14.99 6.31
C ALA A 354 23.71 14.35 7.17
N ASP A 355 23.46 14.87 8.37
CA ASP A 355 22.40 14.37 9.26
C ASP A 355 20.99 14.67 8.74
N GLN A 356 20.78 15.86 8.15
CA GLN A 356 19.50 16.21 7.54
C GLN A 356 19.25 15.42 6.26
N LEU A 357 20.28 15.22 5.44
CA LEU A 357 20.20 14.37 4.26
C LEU A 357 19.84 12.94 4.65
N ARG A 358 20.51 12.38 5.67
CA ARG A 358 20.23 11.05 6.21
C ARG A 358 18.78 10.91 6.68
N LYS A 359 18.24 11.91 7.39
CA LYS A 359 16.83 11.93 7.82
C LYS A 359 15.85 11.98 6.65
N SER A 360 16.10 12.86 5.68
CA SER A 360 15.30 12.97 4.46
C SER A 360 15.27 11.63 3.71
N GLU A 361 16.43 11.00 3.52
CA GLU A 361 16.54 9.72 2.82
C GLU A 361 15.87 8.58 3.59
N VAL A 362 15.96 8.54 4.91
CA VAL A 362 15.21 7.56 5.72
C VAL A 362 13.71 7.72 5.53
N GLY A 363 13.20 8.95 5.53
CA GLY A 363 11.79 9.24 5.27
C GLY A 363 11.34 8.78 3.89
N LYS A 364 12.12 9.06 2.84
CA LYS A 364 11.85 8.59 1.48
C LYS A 364 11.88 7.07 1.36
N ARG A 365 12.88 6.41 1.97
CA ARG A 365 13.03 4.95 1.92
C ARG A 365 11.88 4.21 2.61
N VAL A 366 11.47 4.64 3.80
CA VAL A 366 10.35 4.00 4.50
C VAL A 366 9.03 4.25 3.75
N PHE A 367 8.84 5.45 3.19
CA PHE A 367 7.63 5.77 2.42
C PHE A 367 7.53 4.97 1.12
N THR A 368 8.62 4.86 0.36
CA THR A 368 8.66 4.01 -0.86
C THR A 368 8.50 2.53 -0.55
N GLN A 369 9.00 2.07 0.60
CA GLN A 369 8.73 0.72 1.08
C GLN A 369 7.24 0.50 1.37
N LEU A 370 6.55 1.45 2.03
CA LEU A 370 5.11 1.37 2.25
C LEU A 370 4.32 1.33 0.93
N CYS A 371 4.70 2.16 -0.04
CA CYS A 371 4.11 2.16 -1.38
C CYS A 371 4.30 0.80 -2.06
N THR A 372 5.49 0.22 -1.96
CA THR A 372 5.78 -1.12 -2.50
C THR A 372 4.86 -2.18 -1.89
N GLN A 373 4.62 -2.14 -0.57
CA GLN A 373 3.70 -3.09 0.10
C GLN A 373 2.25 -2.88 -0.33
N ASP A 374 1.77 -1.63 -0.32
CA ASP A 374 0.41 -1.28 -0.73
C ASP A 374 0.13 -1.70 -2.18
N TRP A 375 1.03 -1.36 -3.11
CA TRP A 375 0.86 -1.68 -4.53
C TRP A 375 0.98 -3.16 -4.84
N PHE A 376 1.80 -3.90 -4.10
CA PHE A 376 1.85 -5.36 -4.25
C PHE A 376 0.64 -6.08 -3.69
N SER A 377 -0.20 -5.40 -2.89
CA SER A 377 -1.47 -5.93 -2.38
C SER A 377 -2.64 -5.79 -3.37
N ILE A 378 -2.52 -4.91 -4.38
CA ILE A 378 -3.54 -4.63 -5.41
C ILE A 378 -4.16 -5.89 -6.03
N PRO A 379 -3.42 -6.95 -6.39
CA PRO A 379 -4.02 -8.17 -6.95
C PRO A 379 -5.03 -8.87 -6.03
N PHE A 380 -5.05 -8.51 -4.74
CA PHE A 380 -5.92 -9.07 -3.70
C PHE A 380 -6.98 -8.08 -3.22
N SER A 381 -6.63 -6.80 -3.06
CA SER A 381 -7.52 -5.73 -2.59
C SER A 381 -8.31 -5.04 -3.71
N GLU A 382 -7.83 -5.13 -4.96
CA GLU A 382 -8.32 -4.39 -6.12
C GLU A 382 -8.34 -2.86 -5.95
N THR A 383 -7.58 -2.35 -4.98
CA THR A 383 -7.45 -0.92 -4.67
C THR A 383 -6.09 -0.65 -4.02
N TYR A 384 -5.74 0.62 -3.88
CA TYR A 384 -4.54 1.09 -3.19
C TYR A 384 -4.83 2.39 -2.44
N ALA A 385 -4.07 2.69 -1.40
CA ALA A 385 -4.25 3.89 -0.57
C ALA A 385 -3.19 4.97 -0.85
N LEU A 386 -1.98 4.57 -1.26
CA LEU A 386 -0.86 5.46 -1.52
C LEU A 386 -0.78 5.76 -3.01
N SER A 387 -1.20 6.95 -3.42
CA SER A 387 -1.25 7.31 -4.84
C SER A 387 0.16 7.55 -5.42
N PRO A 388 0.51 6.92 -6.57
CA PRO A 388 1.78 7.18 -7.25
C PRO A 388 1.95 8.62 -7.71
N ARG A 389 0.86 9.39 -7.86
CA ARG A 389 0.89 10.79 -8.36
C ARG A 389 1.69 11.73 -7.46
N PHE A 390 1.82 11.41 -6.18
CA PHE A 390 2.58 12.20 -5.20
C PHE A 390 4.02 11.72 -5.06
N ILE A 391 4.47 10.77 -5.89
CA ILE A 391 5.79 10.17 -5.81
C ILE A 391 6.49 10.43 -7.15
N GLY A 392 7.02 11.64 -7.29
CA GLY A 392 7.77 12.08 -8.46
C GLY A 392 9.24 11.72 -8.39
N GLY A 393 9.99 12.08 -9.44
CA GLY A 393 11.45 11.86 -9.50
C GLY A 393 12.21 12.50 -8.34
N GLN A 394 11.69 13.57 -7.73
CA GLN A 394 12.31 14.25 -6.59
C GLN A 394 12.07 13.54 -5.24
N THR A 395 11.05 12.68 -5.13
CA THR A 395 10.73 11.90 -3.90
C THR A 395 11.42 10.53 -3.89
N ARG A 396 12.12 10.17 -4.97
CA ARG A 396 12.80 8.88 -5.10
C ARG A 396 14.03 8.84 -4.18
N PRO A 397 14.24 7.75 -3.42
CA PRO A 397 15.44 7.59 -2.61
C PRO A 397 16.70 7.54 -3.47
N LEU A 398 17.76 8.16 -2.95
CA LEU A 398 19.07 8.13 -3.57
C LEU A 398 19.68 6.72 -3.52
N ASN A 399 20.48 6.39 -4.53
CA ASN A 399 21.32 5.20 -4.51
C ASN A 399 22.59 5.49 -3.69
N CYS A 400 22.48 5.46 -2.36
CA CYS A 400 23.59 5.74 -1.46
C CYS A 400 23.63 4.76 -0.28
N ASN A 401 24.82 4.57 0.28
CA ASN A 401 24.98 3.82 1.52
C ASN A 401 24.59 4.68 2.72
N GLY A 402 24.20 4.00 3.81
CA GLY A 402 23.89 4.69 5.05
C GLY A 402 25.09 5.46 5.57
N ASP A 403 26.29 4.89 5.53
CA ASP A 403 27.45 5.43 6.25
C ASP A 403 27.91 6.80 5.75
N ASP A 404 28.18 6.91 4.45
CA ASP A 404 28.74 8.09 3.81
C ASP A 404 27.67 9.00 3.18
N MET A 405 26.45 8.49 2.98
CA MET A 405 25.39 9.14 2.19
C MET A 405 25.84 9.57 0.78
N ALA A 406 26.94 9.00 0.27
CA ALA A 406 27.51 9.36 -1.02
C ALA A 406 26.66 8.76 -2.14
N ILE A 407 26.29 9.61 -3.11
CA ILE A 407 25.50 9.16 -4.27
C ILE A 407 26.38 8.27 -5.14
N GLN A 408 25.96 7.03 -5.33
CA GLN A 408 26.62 6.05 -6.17
C GLN A 408 25.89 5.89 -7.50
N PRO A 409 26.60 5.65 -8.61
CA PRO A 409 25.99 5.25 -9.88
C PRO A 409 25.04 4.06 -9.72
N GLU A 410 23.95 3.99 -10.49
CA GLU A 410 22.95 2.91 -10.39
C GLU A 410 23.53 1.50 -10.62
N ALA A 411 24.69 1.39 -11.26
CA ALA A 411 25.40 0.14 -11.48
C ALA A 411 26.15 -0.38 -10.24
N ILE A 412 26.33 0.45 -9.21
CA ILE A 412 27.04 0.09 -7.98
C ILE A 412 26.01 -0.26 -6.89
N PRO A 413 26.10 -1.46 -6.27
CA PRO A 413 25.19 -1.86 -5.21
C PRO A 413 25.36 -0.99 -3.96
N THR A 414 24.23 -0.54 -3.44
CA THR A 414 24.08 0.11 -2.14
C THR A 414 22.90 -0.52 -1.39
N GLN A 415 22.78 -0.24 -0.10
CA GLN A 415 21.67 -0.71 0.72
C GLN A 415 20.29 -0.29 0.18
N ALA A 416 20.21 0.80 -0.59
CA ALA A 416 18.97 1.28 -1.21
C ALA A 416 18.66 0.63 -2.57
N SER A 417 19.66 0.12 -3.29
CA SER A 417 19.49 -0.23 -4.71
C SER A 417 18.43 -1.31 -4.95
N TYR A 418 18.37 -2.32 -4.09
CA TYR A 418 17.39 -3.39 -4.21
C TYR A 418 15.96 -2.87 -4.01
N CYS A 419 15.73 -2.06 -2.98
CA CYS A 419 14.43 -1.45 -2.70
C CYS A 419 14.00 -0.49 -3.82
N ASN A 420 14.91 0.33 -4.33
CA ASN A 420 14.64 1.25 -5.44
C ASN A 420 14.19 0.49 -6.70
N TYR A 421 14.90 -0.58 -7.06
CA TYR A 421 14.51 -1.39 -8.21
C TYR A 421 13.20 -2.17 -7.97
N ARG A 422 12.97 -2.66 -6.74
CA ARG A 422 11.72 -3.32 -6.36
C ARG A 422 10.52 -2.37 -6.40
N PHE A 423 10.72 -1.10 -6.07
CA PHE A 423 9.72 -0.04 -6.20
C PHE A 423 9.28 0.15 -7.66
N ASP A 424 10.21 0.11 -8.62
CA ASP A 424 9.87 0.22 -10.06
C ASP A 424 8.99 -0.95 -10.53
N ILE A 425 9.24 -2.16 -10.03
CA ILE A 425 8.37 -3.31 -10.27
C ILE A 425 6.98 -3.09 -9.66
N ALA A 426 6.92 -2.53 -8.45
CA ALA A 426 5.66 -2.27 -7.76
C ALA A 426 4.81 -1.21 -8.45
N ALA A 427 5.43 -0.16 -9.00
CA ALA A 427 4.76 0.94 -9.70
C ALA A 427 3.92 0.46 -10.91
N LEU A 428 4.27 -0.69 -11.51
CA LEU A 428 3.46 -1.29 -12.58
C LEU A 428 2.06 -1.74 -12.13
N MET A 429 1.87 -2.07 -10.85
CA MET A 429 0.59 -2.59 -10.34
C MET A 429 -0.54 -1.54 -10.35
N PRO A 430 -0.38 -0.34 -9.76
CA PRO A 430 -1.40 0.70 -9.83
C PRO A 430 -1.63 1.19 -11.27
N GLU A 431 -0.56 1.34 -12.07
CA GLU A 431 -0.69 1.71 -13.48
C GLU A 431 -1.54 0.69 -14.28
N LEU A 432 -1.35 -0.61 -14.04
CA LEU A 432 -2.17 -1.65 -14.67
C LEU A 432 -3.63 -1.58 -14.20
N LEU A 433 -3.86 -1.41 -12.89
CA LEU A 433 -5.21 -1.32 -12.34
C LEU A 433 -6.00 -0.15 -12.97
N GLU A 434 -5.39 1.03 -13.04
CA GLU A 434 -5.99 2.21 -13.66
C GLU A 434 -6.26 1.99 -15.15
N ALA A 435 -5.27 1.46 -15.89
CA ALA A 435 -5.41 1.17 -17.31
C ALA A 435 -6.54 0.17 -17.60
N MET A 436 -6.68 -0.88 -16.79
CA MET A 436 -7.76 -1.86 -16.92
C MET A 436 -9.13 -1.29 -16.55
N THR A 437 -9.18 -0.35 -15.60
CA THR A 437 -10.42 0.31 -15.16
C THR A 437 -10.99 1.20 -16.27
N GLY A 438 -10.11 1.84 -17.06
CA GLY A 438 -10.51 2.59 -18.26
C GLY A 438 -10.99 1.73 -19.44
N CYS A 439 -10.86 0.41 -19.39
CA CYS A 439 -11.22 -0.49 -20.49
C CYS A 439 -12.67 -1.02 -20.38
N ASN A 440 -13.39 -1.03 -21.50
CA ASN A 440 -14.80 -1.42 -21.56
C ASN A 440 -15.04 -2.90 -21.90
N THR A 441 -14.04 -3.60 -22.46
CA THR A 441 -14.20 -5.00 -22.91
C THR A 441 -13.14 -5.90 -22.29
N MET A 442 -13.42 -7.21 -22.24
CA MET A 442 -12.42 -8.19 -21.78
C MET A 442 -11.17 -8.21 -22.67
N PHE A 443 -11.33 -7.99 -23.98
CA PHE A 443 -10.21 -7.97 -24.92
C PHE A 443 -9.31 -6.74 -24.69
N THR A 444 -9.89 -5.54 -24.56
CA THR A 444 -9.12 -4.32 -24.28
C THR A 444 -8.42 -4.37 -22.92
N ARG A 445 -9.05 -4.97 -21.90
CA ARG A 445 -8.36 -5.27 -20.62
C ARG A 445 -7.20 -6.22 -20.81
N TYR A 446 -7.37 -7.25 -21.65
CA TYR A 446 -6.31 -8.21 -21.93
C TYR A 446 -5.13 -7.58 -22.68
N GLU A 447 -5.38 -6.64 -23.59
CA GLU A 447 -4.32 -5.86 -24.24
C GLU A 447 -3.48 -5.09 -23.21
N GLN A 448 -4.11 -4.51 -22.18
CA GLN A 448 -3.36 -3.88 -21.08
C GLN A 448 -2.52 -4.92 -20.32
N VAL A 449 -3.07 -6.10 -20.02
CA VAL A 449 -2.29 -7.19 -19.39
C VAL A 449 -1.05 -7.53 -20.21
N LEU A 450 -1.17 -7.69 -21.53
CA LEU A 450 -0.04 -7.96 -22.42
C LEU A 450 0.97 -6.81 -22.47
N LYS A 451 0.49 -5.56 -22.49
CA LYS A 451 1.34 -4.37 -22.44
C LYS A 451 2.18 -4.32 -21.16
N PHE A 452 1.57 -4.59 -20.01
CA PHE A 452 2.25 -4.57 -18.72
C PHE A 452 3.13 -5.80 -18.48
N ASP A 453 2.80 -6.97 -19.05
CA ASP A 453 3.71 -8.11 -19.15
C ASP A 453 5.00 -7.71 -19.91
N GLY A 454 4.86 -7.03 -21.05
CA GLY A 454 5.99 -6.48 -21.80
C GLY A 454 6.84 -5.49 -21.00
N LYS A 455 6.21 -4.55 -20.28
CA LYS A 455 6.92 -3.63 -19.36
C LYS A 455 7.69 -4.39 -18.28
N MET A 456 7.06 -5.38 -17.64
CA MET A 456 7.67 -6.17 -16.58
C MET A 456 8.88 -6.97 -17.09
N ARG A 457 8.79 -7.53 -18.31
CA ARG A 457 9.93 -8.22 -18.95
C ARG A 457 11.07 -7.26 -19.28
N LYS A 458 10.75 -6.04 -19.75
CA LYS A 458 11.76 -5.00 -19.99
C LYS A 458 12.51 -4.64 -18.70
N LEU A 459 11.78 -4.45 -17.59
CA LEU A 459 12.41 -4.28 -16.27
C LEU A 459 13.32 -5.46 -15.95
N ALA A 460 12.79 -6.68 -15.99
CA ALA A 460 13.50 -7.90 -15.64
C ALA A 460 14.71 -8.25 -16.54
N THR A 461 14.96 -7.50 -17.63
CA THR A 461 16.05 -7.76 -18.58
C THR A 461 16.87 -6.51 -18.87
N ALA A 462 16.31 -5.56 -19.62
CA ALA A 462 17.03 -4.42 -20.17
C ALA A 462 17.27 -3.30 -19.15
N SER A 463 16.39 -3.13 -18.16
CA SER A 463 16.51 -2.07 -17.15
C SER A 463 16.99 -2.57 -15.79
N MET A 464 17.36 -3.85 -15.70
CA MET A 464 17.90 -4.43 -14.47
C MET A 464 19.36 -3.97 -14.28
N PRO A 465 19.73 -3.41 -13.12
CA PRO A 465 21.13 -3.14 -12.80
C PRO A 465 21.98 -4.39 -12.97
N THR A 466 23.18 -4.24 -13.53
CA THR A 466 24.08 -5.36 -13.86
C THR A 466 24.38 -6.23 -12.65
N PHE A 467 24.58 -5.62 -11.48
CA PHE A 467 24.84 -6.36 -10.24
C PHE A 467 23.64 -7.20 -9.75
N LEU A 468 22.42 -6.94 -10.23
CA LEU A 468 21.21 -7.75 -9.97
C LEU A 468 20.95 -8.79 -11.07
N SER A 469 21.68 -8.75 -12.18
CA SER A 469 21.54 -9.72 -13.26
C SER A 469 22.16 -11.06 -12.88
N ARG A 470 21.44 -12.16 -13.13
CA ARG A 470 21.94 -13.51 -12.87
C ARG A 470 23.18 -13.87 -13.70
N ASN A 471 23.31 -13.31 -14.89
CA ASN A 471 24.35 -13.67 -15.85
C ASN A 471 25.62 -12.81 -15.72
N ALA A 472 25.59 -11.76 -14.89
CA ALA A 472 26.76 -10.93 -14.64
C ALA A 472 27.67 -11.59 -13.58
N PRO A 473 29.00 -11.41 -13.66
CA PRO A 473 29.87 -11.79 -12.55
C PRO A 473 29.47 -11.03 -11.26
N ILE A 474 29.77 -11.64 -10.11
CA ILE A 474 29.66 -10.98 -8.81
C ILE A 474 31.07 -10.51 -8.46
N ASP A 475 31.23 -9.21 -8.24
CA ASP A 475 32.47 -8.67 -7.71
C ASP A 475 32.68 -9.19 -6.28
N ALA A 476 33.89 -9.62 -5.96
CA ALA A 476 34.22 -10.13 -4.63
C ALA A 476 34.09 -9.05 -3.54
N GLU A 477 34.24 -7.78 -3.91
CA GLU A 477 34.10 -6.63 -3.01
C GLU A 477 32.64 -6.24 -2.75
N TRP A 478 31.68 -6.85 -3.46
CA TRP A 478 30.27 -6.53 -3.26
C TRP A 478 29.69 -7.17 -2.00
N PRO A 479 28.71 -6.51 -1.36
CA PRO A 479 28.05 -7.07 -0.19
C PRO A 479 27.41 -8.44 -0.46
N ALA A 480 27.48 -9.34 0.53
CA ALA A 480 26.92 -10.69 0.43
C ALA A 480 25.43 -10.73 0.01
N TYR A 481 24.66 -9.69 0.39
CA TYR A 481 23.26 -9.61 0.01
C TYR A 481 23.02 -9.51 -1.49
N VAL A 482 24.00 -9.10 -2.30
CA VAL A 482 23.84 -8.99 -3.76
C VAL A 482 23.48 -10.35 -4.35
N GLY A 483 24.17 -11.42 -3.93
CA GLY A 483 23.85 -12.78 -4.35
C GLY A 483 22.44 -13.21 -3.94
N TRP A 484 22.03 -12.89 -2.70
CA TRP A 484 20.70 -13.21 -2.19
C TRP A 484 19.59 -12.41 -2.91
N GLY A 485 19.87 -11.15 -3.21
CA GLY A 485 19.01 -10.19 -3.89
C GLY A 485 18.69 -10.61 -5.33
N ARG A 486 19.67 -11.10 -6.10
CA ARG A 486 19.47 -11.63 -7.47
C ARG A 486 18.38 -12.70 -7.53
N ARG A 487 18.48 -13.69 -6.63
CA ARG A 487 17.51 -14.78 -6.54
C ARG A 487 16.14 -14.28 -6.06
N SER A 488 16.13 -13.47 -4.99
CA SER A 488 14.91 -12.86 -4.44
C SER A 488 14.14 -12.08 -5.52
N LEU A 489 14.87 -11.33 -6.35
CA LEU A 489 14.30 -10.51 -7.40
C LEU A 489 13.78 -11.34 -8.56
N THR A 490 14.48 -12.41 -8.95
CA THR A 490 14.01 -13.34 -9.98
C THR A 490 12.68 -13.99 -9.58
N ILE A 491 12.60 -14.46 -8.33
CA ILE A 491 11.37 -15.01 -7.74
C ILE A 491 10.27 -13.94 -7.71
N CYS A 492 10.60 -12.72 -7.30
CA CYS A 492 9.65 -11.60 -7.25
C CYS A 492 9.10 -11.24 -8.63
N ALA A 493 9.97 -11.06 -9.63
CA ALA A 493 9.60 -10.72 -11.00
C ALA A 493 8.70 -11.80 -11.62
N ALA A 494 9.05 -13.08 -11.49
CA ALA A 494 8.22 -14.18 -11.96
C ALA A 494 6.85 -14.19 -11.25
N HIS A 495 6.80 -13.96 -9.94
CA HIS A 495 5.52 -13.85 -9.23
C HIS A 495 4.69 -12.67 -9.73
N LYS A 496 5.30 -11.51 -10.01
CA LYS A 496 4.56 -10.34 -10.50
C LYS A 496 4.03 -10.52 -11.91
N ILE A 497 4.71 -11.30 -12.76
CA ILE A 497 4.14 -11.76 -14.03
C ILE A 497 2.83 -12.54 -13.81
N ILE A 498 2.80 -13.48 -12.85
CA ILE A 498 1.56 -14.21 -12.50
C ILE A 498 0.48 -13.22 -12.00
N MET A 499 0.85 -12.23 -11.19
CA MET A 499 -0.09 -11.23 -10.67
C MET A 499 -0.68 -10.33 -11.76
N ILE A 500 0.12 -9.87 -12.73
CA ILE A 500 -0.33 -9.10 -13.90
C ILE A 500 -1.38 -9.88 -14.68
N HIS A 501 -1.16 -11.18 -14.85
CA HIS A 501 -2.06 -12.06 -15.59
C HIS A 501 -3.23 -12.63 -14.77
N ARG A 502 -3.28 -12.40 -13.45
CA ARG A 502 -4.14 -13.13 -12.50
C ARG A 502 -5.61 -13.18 -12.91
N LYS A 503 -6.18 -12.06 -13.35
CA LYS A 503 -7.61 -11.98 -13.75
C LYS A 503 -7.96 -12.83 -14.97
N PHE A 504 -6.98 -13.22 -15.77
CA PHE A 504 -7.16 -14.01 -17.00
C PHE A 504 -6.71 -15.47 -16.88
N ILE A 505 -6.12 -15.88 -15.74
CA ILE A 505 -5.61 -17.25 -15.55
C ILE A 505 -6.73 -18.28 -15.71
N ALA A 506 -7.86 -18.12 -15.00
CA ALA A 506 -8.97 -19.07 -15.07
C ALA A 506 -9.52 -19.20 -16.50
N ALA A 507 -9.68 -18.07 -17.20
CA ALA A 507 -10.15 -18.05 -18.59
C ALA A 507 -9.11 -18.66 -19.57
N SER A 508 -7.82 -18.58 -19.25
CA SER A 508 -6.74 -19.10 -20.10
C SER A 508 -6.69 -20.62 -20.21
N PHE A 509 -7.35 -21.34 -19.29
CA PHE A 509 -7.41 -22.81 -19.35
C PHE A 509 -8.41 -23.33 -20.38
N THR A 510 -9.45 -22.56 -20.70
CA THR A 510 -10.55 -22.99 -21.59
C THR A 510 -10.63 -22.17 -22.88
N ASN A 511 -10.14 -20.93 -22.88
CA ASN A 511 -10.21 -20.03 -24.02
C ASN A 511 -8.83 -19.79 -24.64
N THR A 512 -8.66 -20.17 -25.91
CA THR A 512 -7.41 -20.06 -26.66
C THR A 512 -6.97 -18.62 -26.90
N SER A 513 -7.89 -17.65 -26.90
CA SER A 513 -7.55 -16.22 -27.01
C SER A 513 -6.67 -15.74 -25.84
N PHE A 514 -6.71 -16.43 -24.70
CA PHE A 514 -5.88 -16.12 -23.53
C PHE A 514 -4.73 -17.12 -23.34
N ALA A 515 -4.41 -17.96 -24.34
CA ALA A 515 -3.39 -19.01 -24.22
C ALA A 515 -1.98 -18.48 -23.87
N PHE A 516 -1.66 -17.23 -24.22
CA PHE A 516 -0.41 -16.59 -23.80
C PHE A 516 -0.31 -16.47 -22.27
N THR A 517 -1.42 -16.14 -21.59
CA THR A 517 -1.48 -16.09 -20.12
C THR A 517 -1.12 -17.45 -19.51
N ARG A 518 -1.73 -18.53 -20.00
CA ARG A 518 -1.45 -19.88 -19.50
C ARG A 518 0.04 -20.21 -19.61
N ARG A 519 0.62 -20.03 -20.80
CA ARG A 519 2.05 -20.30 -21.07
C ARG A 519 2.96 -19.46 -20.18
N THR A 520 2.69 -18.17 -20.07
CA THR A 520 3.49 -17.23 -19.30
C THR A 520 3.43 -17.53 -17.80
N CYS A 521 2.24 -17.76 -17.23
CA CYS A 521 2.10 -18.09 -15.81
C CYS A 521 2.73 -19.43 -15.45
N LEU A 522 2.66 -20.44 -16.34
CA LEU A 522 3.34 -21.72 -16.15
C LEU A 522 4.86 -21.56 -16.16
N ALA A 523 5.41 -20.82 -17.13
CA ALA A 523 6.85 -20.54 -17.19
C ALA A 523 7.33 -19.76 -15.95
N ALA A 524 6.54 -18.79 -15.49
CA ALA A 524 6.81 -18.05 -14.27
C ALA A 524 6.78 -18.96 -13.02
N ALA A 525 5.77 -19.82 -12.90
CA ALA A 525 5.66 -20.78 -11.80
C ALA A 525 6.88 -21.73 -11.74
N LYS A 526 7.28 -22.29 -12.90
CA LYS A 526 8.48 -23.14 -13.01
C LYS A 526 9.77 -22.37 -12.65
N THR A 527 9.86 -21.09 -13.00
CA THR A 527 11.00 -20.23 -12.64
C THR A 527 11.08 -20.01 -11.13
N ILE A 528 9.95 -19.73 -10.48
CA ILE A 528 9.90 -19.57 -9.01
C ILE A 528 10.40 -20.84 -8.32
N LEU A 529 9.87 -22.01 -8.70
CA LEU A 529 10.23 -23.28 -8.08
C LEU A 529 11.69 -23.67 -8.35
N ARG A 530 12.18 -23.45 -9.58
CA ARG A 530 13.59 -23.67 -9.91
C ARG A 530 14.50 -22.89 -8.96
N GLU A 531 14.25 -21.60 -8.81
CA GLU A 531 15.05 -20.75 -7.92
C GLU A 531 14.85 -21.14 -6.45
N ALA A 532 13.62 -21.45 -6.02
CA ALA A 532 13.31 -21.85 -4.64
C ALA A 532 14.00 -23.17 -4.21
N PHE A 533 14.22 -24.11 -5.14
CA PHE A 533 14.84 -25.40 -4.86
C PHE A 533 16.36 -25.42 -4.92
N VAL A 534 17.01 -24.36 -5.43
CA VAL A 534 18.48 -24.26 -5.42
C VAL A 534 18.98 -24.41 -3.98
N ALA A 535 20.05 -25.20 -3.81
CA ALA A 535 20.71 -25.38 -2.52
C ALA A 535 21.08 -24.01 -1.93
N VAL A 536 20.75 -23.84 -0.66
CA VAL A 536 20.82 -22.54 0.01
C VAL A 536 22.13 -22.49 0.80
N ASP A 537 22.83 -21.37 0.69
CA ASP A 537 23.95 -20.99 1.55
C ASP A 537 23.49 -20.95 3.02
N ASP A 538 24.21 -21.60 3.91
CA ASP A 538 23.88 -21.71 5.34
C ASP A 538 23.82 -20.33 6.03
N ALA A 539 24.47 -19.30 5.49
CA ALA A 539 24.42 -17.93 6.02
C ALA A 539 23.20 -17.11 5.57
N ARG A 540 22.42 -17.58 4.58
CA ARG A 540 21.34 -16.79 3.96
C ARG A 540 20.14 -16.60 4.90
N PRO A 541 19.55 -15.40 4.97
CA PRO A 541 18.29 -15.18 5.67
C PRO A 541 17.11 -15.89 5.00
N VAL A 542 16.17 -16.37 5.83
CA VAL A 542 14.90 -16.95 5.40
C VAL A 542 13.89 -15.84 5.15
N LEU A 543 13.57 -15.58 3.87
CA LEU A 543 12.61 -14.55 3.48
C LEU A 543 11.25 -15.16 3.13
N TRP A 544 10.17 -14.61 3.71
CA TRP A 544 8.80 -15.13 3.57
C TRP A 544 8.29 -15.25 2.12
N ILE A 545 8.78 -14.38 1.23
CA ILE A 545 8.39 -14.36 -0.18
C ILE A 545 8.75 -15.65 -0.91
N GLU A 546 9.80 -16.34 -0.50
CA GLU A 546 10.22 -17.58 -1.15
C GLU A 546 9.17 -18.66 -0.92
N GLN A 547 8.68 -18.81 0.31
CA GLN A 547 7.63 -19.78 0.61
C GLN A 547 6.29 -19.32 0.02
N ALA A 548 5.93 -18.04 0.17
CA ALA A 548 4.66 -17.52 -0.34
C ALA A 548 4.54 -17.68 -1.87
N PHE A 549 5.59 -17.35 -2.62
CA PHE A 549 5.54 -17.42 -4.07
C PHE A 549 5.69 -18.85 -4.58
N SER A 550 6.36 -19.74 -3.84
CA SER A 550 6.35 -21.18 -4.12
C SER A 550 4.94 -21.77 -3.96
N VAL A 551 4.18 -21.34 -2.96
CA VAL A 551 2.76 -21.72 -2.82
C VAL A 551 1.95 -21.22 -4.00
N ALA A 552 2.11 -19.96 -4.42
CA ALA A 552 1.44 -19.42 -5.60
C ALA A 552 1.77 -20.23 -6.86
N ALA A 553 3.05 -20.56 -7.08
CA ALA A 553 3.48 -21.40 -8.18
C ALA A 553 2.83 -22.80 -8.15
N GLY A 554 2.81 -23.46 -6.98
CA GLY A 554 2.14 -24.75 -6.79
C GLY A 554 0.64 -24.69 -7.08
N ILE A 555 -0.05 -23.61 -6.72
CA ILE A 555 -1.46 -23.39 -7.05
C ILE A 555 -1.64 -23.29 -8.57
N ILE A 556 -0.81 -22.50 -9.27
CA ILE A 556 -0.89 -22.36 -10.73
C ILE A 556 -0.71 -23.71 -11.43
N LEU A 557 0.28 -24.50 -11.02
CA LEU A 557 0.50 -25.83 -11.59
C LEU A 557 -0.66 -26.80 -11.30
N SER A 558 -1.22 -26.74 -10.09
CA SER A 558 -2.38 -27.57 -9.70
C SER A 558 -3.62 -27.20 -10.51
N LEU A 559 -3.88 -25.90 -10.71
CA LEU A 559 -4.98 -25.43 -11.54
C LEU A 559 -4.81 -25.86 -13.00
N ASP A 560 -3.60 -25.79 -13.54
CA ASP A 560 -3.32 -26.24 -14.90
C ASP A 560 -3.57 -27.74 -15.10
N MET A 561 -3.22 -28.56 -14.10
CA MET A 561 -3.48 -30.00 -14.11
C MET A 561 -4.97 -30.35 -14.15
N LEU A 562 -5.86 -29.53 -13.55
CA LEU A 562 -7.31 -29.73 -13.63
C LEU A 562 -7.85 -29.65 -15.06
N HIS A 563 -7.10 -29.02 -15.95
CA HIS A 563 -7.46 -28.81 -17.35
C HIS A 563 -6.56 -29.60 -18.32
N ARG A 564 -5.97 -30.71 -17.85
CA ARG A 564 -5.15 -31.62 -18.67
C ARG A 564 -5.54 -33.09 -18.43
N PRO A 565 -5.45 -33.94 -19.46
CA PRO A 565 -5.59 -35.38 -19.27
C PRO A 565 -4.40 -35.93 -18.50
N ALA A 566 -4.61 -36.95 -17.67
CA ALA A 566 -3.55 -37.58 -16.87
C ALA A 566 -2.45 -38.25 -17.70
N THR A 567 -2.70 -38.51 -18.99
CA THR A 567 -1.74 -39.06 -19.96
C THR A 567 -0.78 -38.01 -20.53
N ASP A 568 -1.03 -36.72 -20.28
CA ASP A 568 -0.17 -35.63 -20.75
C ASP A 568 1.17 -35.64 -19.98
N LYS A 569 2.29 -35.49 -20.71
CA LYS A 569 3.62 -35.38 -20.12
C LYS A 569 3.71 -34.18 -19.15
N GLU A 570 3.09 -33.05 -19.50
CA GLU A 570 3.10 -31.85 -18.66
C GLU A 570 2.30 -32.07 -17.36
N TYR A 571 1.27 -32.93 -17.37
CA TYR A 571 0.56 -33.31 -16.15
C TYR A 571 1.51 -34.01 -15.15
N GLY A 572 2.31 -34.97 -15.63
CA GLY A 572 3.29 -35.67 -14.80
C GLY A 572 4.36 -34.74 -14.22
N GLU A 573 4.91 -33.85 -15.04
CA GLU A 573 5.89 -32.84 -14.61
C GLU A 573 5.30 -31.91 -13.53
N HIS A 574 4.10 -31.38 -13.76
CA HIS A 574 3.44 -30.47 -12.82
C HIS A 574 3.09 -31.19 -11.51
N LYS A 575 2.64 -32.45 -11.57
CA LYS A 575 2.39 -33.26 -10.38
C LYS A 575 3.66 -33.39 -9.53
N GLN A 576 4.79 -33.71 -10.16
CA GLN A 576 6.07 -33.85 -9.44
C GLN A 576 6.51 -32.53 -8.82
N LEU A 577 6.46 -31.42 -9.57
CA LEU A 577 6.81 -30.09 -9.05
C LEU A 577 5.96 -29.68 -7.84
N VAL A 578 4.66 -30.02 -7.82
CA VAL A 578 3.79 -29.76 -6.67
C VAL A 578 4.20 -30.61 -5.46
N VAL A 579 4.54 -31.90 -5.66
CA VAL A 579 5.06 -32.76 -4.58
C VAL A 579 6.37 -32.21 -4.02
N ASP A 580 7.30 -31.81 -4.89
CA ASP A 580 8.58 -31.24 -4.48
C ASP A 580 8.38 -29.92 -3.72
N THR A 581 7.41 -29.11 -4.16
CA THR A 581 7.01 -27.87 -3.45
C THR A 581 6.51 -28.19 -2.05
N MET A 582 5.67 -29.20 -1.88
CA MET A 582 5.19 -29.62 -0.56
C MET A 582 6.33 -30.12 0.34
N ALA A 583 7.28 -30.87 -0.21
CA ALA A 583 8.46 -31.33 0.51
C ALA A 583 9.34 -30.16 0.95
N TYR A 584 9.58 -29.20 0.05
CA TYR A 584 10.30 -27.96 0.32
C TYR A 584 9.65 -27.15 1.46
N LEU A 585 8.34 -26.88 1.38
CA LEU A 585 7.62 -26.08 2.37
C LEU A 585 7.65 -26.72 3.77
N ARG A 586 7.58 -28.05 3.87
CA ARG A 586 7.63 -28.78 5.15
C ARG A 586 8.95 -28.62 5.91
N ARG A 587 10.03 -28.16 5.26
CA ARG A 587 11.30 -27.85 5.92
C ARG A 587 11.19 -26.66 6.88
N PHE A 588 10.21 -25.77 6.67
CA PHE A 588 10.04 -24.54 7.45
C PHE A 588 8.93 -24.68 8.51
N LYS A 589 9.20 -25.46 9.56
CA LYS A 589 8.20 -25.81 10.59
C LYS A 589 7.56 -24.60 11.29
N ASN A 590 8.34 -23.55 11.55
CA ASN A 590 7.88 -22.33 12.23
C ASN A 590 7.26 -21.29 11.27
N ASN A 591 7.14 -21.60 9.97
CA ASN A 591 6.58 -20.69 8.97
C ASN A 591 5.13 -21.05 8.66
N LYS A 592 4.19 -20.19 9.07
CA LYS A 592 2.75 -20.40 8.89
C LYS A 592 2.32 -20.38 7.41
N ILE A 593 2.99 -19.61 6.55
CA ILE A 593 2.74 -19.65 5.10
C ILE A 593 3.11 -21.02 4.55
N ALA A 594 4.28 -21.54 4.93
CA ALA A 594 4.76 -22.83 4.45
C ALA A 594 3.87 -23.98 4.95
N ALA A 595 3.50 -23.96 6.23
CA ALA A 595 2.59 -24.94 6.81
C ALA A 595 1.23 -24.95 6.08
N ARG A 596 0.55 -23.80 6.01
CA ARG A 596 -0.76 -23.66 5.34
C ARG A 596 -0.67 -23.97 3.85
N GLY A 597 0.39 -23.52 3.19
CA GLY A 597 0.66 -23.78 1.78
C GLY A 597 0.84 -25.27 1.47
N SER A 598 1.60 -25.99 2.30
CA SER A 598 1.78 -27.43 2.12
C SER A 598 0.46 -28.22 2.30
N GLN A 599 -0.39 -27.80 3.24
CA GLN A 599 -1.71 -28.38 3.47
C GLN A 599 -2.65 -28.09 2.31
N LEU A 600 -2.68 -26.84 1.83
CA LEU A 600 -3.45 -26.41 0.67
C LEU A 600 -3.11 -27.24 -0.58
N LEU A 601 -1.82 -27.36 -0.90
CA LEU A 601 -1.38 -28.13 -2.07
C LEU A 601 -1.73 -29.62 -1.92
N ALA A 602 -1.60 -30.19 -0.72
CA ALA A 602 -2.01 -31.57 -0.45
C ALA A 602 -3.51 -31.79 -0.69
N LEU A 603 -4.36 -30.85 -0.29
CA LEU A 603 -5.81 -30.92 -0.51
C LEU A 603 -6.16 -30.80 -1.99
N LEU A 604 -5.54 -29.86 -2.72
CA LEU A 604 -5.71 -29.73 -4.17
C LEU A 604 -5.30 -31.02 -4.90
N GLN A 605 -4.21 -31.66 -4.48
CA GLN A 605 -3.74 -32.90 -5.09
C GLN A 605 -4.70 -34.07 -4.84
N ARG A 606 -5.27 -34.18 -3.64
CA ARG A 606 -6.30 -35.19 -3.34
C ARG A 606 -7.55 -35.02 -4.20
N GLU A 607 -7.98 -33.77 -4.41
CA GLU A 607 -9.14 -33.49 -5.26
C GLU A 607 -8.87 -33.80 -6.74
N LEU A 608 -7.64 -33.56 -7.21
CA LEU A 608 -7.18 -33.98 -8.55
C LEU A 608 -7.24 -35.51 -8.75
N GLU A 609 -6.95 -36.30 -7.73
CA GLU A 609 -6.99 -37.77 -7.79
C GLU A 609 -8.42 -38.33 -7.76
N LYS A 610 -9.33 -37.65 -7.04
CA LYS A 610 -10.76 -37.97 -7.05
C LYS A 610 -11.40 -37.72 -8.42
N SER A 611 -11.04 -36.64 -9.10
CA SER A 611 -11.58 -36.34 -10.44
C SER A 611 -11.06 -37.32 -11.49
N SER A 612 -9.78 -37.70 -11.45
CA SER A 612 -9.19 -38.66 -12.41
C SER A 612 -9.74 -40.09 -12.25
N SER A 613 -9.99 -40.53 -11.01
CA SER A 613 -10.56 -41.87 -10.74
C SER A 613 -12.02 -41.99 -11.17
N SER A 614 -12.79 -40.89 -11.13
CA SER A 614 -14.16 -40.85 -11.63
C SER A 614 -14.24 -40.92 -13.17
N GLU A 615 -13.28 -40.38 -13.91
CA GLU A 615 -13.23 -40.53 -15.37
C GLU A 615 -12.87 -41.95 -15.81
N SER A 616 -12.12 -42.69 -14.98
CA SER A 616 -11.71 -44.08 -15.25
C SER A 616 -12.81 -45.12 -14.97
N ARG A 617 -13.85 -44.80 -14.21
CA ARG A 617 -15.01 -45.70 -13.98
C ARG A 617 -16.07 -45.55 -15.07
N LYS A 618 -15.73 -45.81 -16.33
CA LYS A 618 -16.75 -46.13 -17.34
C LYS A 618 -17.19 -47.58 -17.13
N ARG A 619 -18.42 -47.78 -16.66
CA ARG A 619 -19.06 -49.11 -16.60
C ARG A 619 -19.00 -49.78 -17.99
N PRO A 620 -18.74 -51.10 -18.09
CA PRO A 620 -18.95 -51.83 -19.33
C PRO A 620 -20.44 -51.73 -19.69
N LEU A 621 -20.74 -51.20 -20.88
CA LEU A 621 -22.09 -51.24 -21.43
C LEU A 621 -22.44 -52.69 -21.76
N THR A 622 -23.33 -53.29 -20.98
CA THR A 622 -24.09 -54.46 -21.41
C THR A 622 -25.08 -54.03 -22.49
N VAL A 623 -24.93 -54.62 -23.67
CA VAL A 623 -25.80 -54.43 -24.83
C VAL A 623 -27.19 -54.98 -24.52
N SER A 624 -28.22 -54.13 -24.49
CA SER A 624 -29.58 -54.54 -24.81
C SER A 624 -30.41 -53.36 -25.33
N SER A 625 -30.84 -53.53 -26.58
CA SER A 625 -32.09 -53.08 -27.21
C SER A 625 -32.66 -51.67 -26.96
N LYS A 626 -32.58 -50.86 -28.03
CA LYS A 626 -33.55 -49.88 -28.57
C LYS A 626 -34.37 -49.04 -27.58
N ASP A 627 -34.10 -47.72 -27.55
CA ASP A 627 -35.11 -46.72 -27.90
C ASP A 627 -34.51 -45.33 -28.19
N HIS A 628 -35.13 -44.62 -29.13
CA HIS A 628 -34.77 -43.27 -29.57
C HIS A 628 -35.11 -42.23 -28.50
N SER A 629 -34.11 -41.50 -27.97
CA SER A 629 -34.19 -40.05 -27.72
C SER A 629 -32.88 -39.51 -27.14
N SER A 630 -32.39 -38.43 -27.76
CA SER A 630 -31.39 -37.47 -27.24
C SER A 630 -29.94 -37.96 -27.05
N PRO A 631 -28.91 -37.26 -27.56
CA PRO A 631 -27.53 -37.57 -27.20
C PRO A 631 -27.31 -37.31 -25.70
N PRO A 632 -26.68 -38.21 -24.94
CA PRO A 632 -26.41 -37.97 -23.54
C PRO A 632 -25.34 -36.89 -23.43
N GLN A 633 -25.74 -35.68 -23.06
CA GLN A 633 -24.78 -34.68 -22.59
C GLN A 633 -24.04 -35.28 -21.40
N LYS A 634 -22.76 -35.64 -21.60
CA LYS A 634 -21.84 -35.95 -20.52
C LYS A 634 -21.74 -34.72 -19.62
N ARG A 635 -22.56 -34.65 -18.58
CA ARG A 635 -22.32 -33.77 -17.44
C ARG A 635 -21.07 -34.30 -16.73
N ALA A 636 -19.90 -33.90 -17.21
CA ALA A 636 -18.70 -33.93 -16.39
C ALA A 636 -19.05 -33.21 -15.09
N ARG A 637 -18.93 -33.88 -13.95
CA ARG A 637 -19.16 -33.26 -12.63
C ARG A 637 -18.12 -32.14 -12.52
N THR A 638 -18.55 -30.91 -12.71
CA THR A 638 -17.69 -29.73 -12.71
C THR A 638 -16.99 -29.66 -11.35
N PHE A 639 -15.66 -29.56 -11.37
CA PHE A 639 -14.84 -29.37 -10.17
C PHE A 639 -15.40 -28.20 -9.34
N ASN A 640 -15.93 -28.48 -8.15
CA ASN A 640 -16.60 -27.47 -7.33
C ASN A 640 -15.57 -26.74 -6.45
N MET A 641 -14.97 -25.70 -7.03
CA MET A 641 -13.99 -24.85 -6.36
C MET A 641 -14.52 -24.24 -5.03
N GLN A 642 -15.83 -23.98 -4.93
CA GLN A 642 -16.43 -23.38 -3.72
C GLN A 642 -16.47 -24.37 -2.55
N SER A 643 -16.70 -25.67 -2.82
CA SER A 643 -16.59 -26.72 -1.80
C SER A 643 -15.14 -26.84 -1.33
N VAL A 644 -14.20 -26.90 -2.28
CA VAL A 644 -12.77 -27.01 -2.00
C VAL A 644 -12.27 -25.83 -1.16
N ILE A 645 -12.64 -24.59 -1.52
CA ILE A 645 -12.29 -23.39 -0.73
C ILE A 645 -12.87 -23.46 0.68
N ARG A 646 -14.13 -23.87 0.85
CA ARG A 646 -14.77 -23.97 2.17
C ARG A 646 -14.07 -24.99 3.06
N ASP A 647 -13.83 -26.19 2.52
CA ASP A 647 -13.18 -27.27 3.24
C ASP A 647 -11.76 -26.86 3.63
N ILE A 648 -11.02 -26.24 2.71
CA ILE A 648 -9.67 -25.71 2.96
C ILE A 648 -9.70 -24.63 4.04
N SER A 649 -10.59 -23.63 3.96
CA SER A 649 -10.63 -22.53 4.94
C SER A 649 -10.88 -23.03 6.35
N GLN A 650 -11.77 -24.02 6.51
CA GLN A 650 -12.02 -24.68 7.79
C GLN A 650 -10.78 -25.43 8.31
N HIS A 651 -10.10 -26.19 7.44
CA HIS A 651 -8.90 -26.96 7.82
C HIS A 651 -7.69 -26.07 8.13
N LEU A 652 -7.55 -24.92 7.47
CA LEU A 652 -6.45 -23.99 7.68
C LEU A 652 -6.65 -23.06 8.89
N GLY A 653 -7.82 -23.12 9.54
CA GLY A 653 -8.18 -22.23 10.66
C GLY A 653 -8.21 -20.76 10.25
N VAL A 654 -8.54 -20.47 8.98
CA VAL A 654 -8.66 -19.09 8.48
C VAL A 654 -10.13 -18.72 8.56
N THR A 655 -10.48 -17.82 9.49
CA THR A 655 -11.83 -17.28 9.58
C THR A 655 -12.11 -16.40 8.36
N SER A 656 -13.13 -16.74 7.59
CA SER A 656 -13.73 -15.77 6.66
C SER A 656 -14.37 -14.64 7.47
N PRO A 657 -14.35 -13.39 6.99
CA PRO A 657 -15.17 -12.33 7.57
C PRO A 657 -16.63 -12.78 7.51
N ALA A 658 -17.23 -13.02 8.67
CA ALA A 658 -18.64 -13.34 8.90
C ALA A 658 -19.27 -14.37 7.93
N ILE A 659 -19.02 -15.66 8.16
CA ILE A 659 -20.05 -16.69 7.94
C ILE A 659 -20.12 -17.54 9.20
N THR A 660 -20.71 -16.97 10.25
CA THR A 660 -21.30 -17.74 11.35
C THR A 660 -22.66 -18.22 10.86
N SER A 661 -22.67 -19.34 10.13
CA SER A 661 -23.83 -20.23 10.12
C SER A 661 -23.35 -21.61 10.51
N ALA A 662 -22.94 -21.72 11.77
CA ALA A 662 -22.93 -23.01 12.44
C ALA A 662 -24.40 -23.45 12.52
N SER A 663 -24.79 -24.37 11.64
CA SER A 663 -25.96 -25.20 11.86
C SER A 663 -25.71 -25.98 13.15
N PRO A 664 -26.60 -25.94 14.15
CA PRO A 664 -26.33 -26.56 15.43
C PRO A 664 -26.25 -28.07 15.24
N ALA A 665 -25.10 -28.64 15.62
CA ALA A 665 -25.01 -30.07 15.86
C ALA A 665 -26.05 -30.42 16.92
N SER A 666 -26.90 -31.39 16.60
CA SER A 666 -27.91 -31.96 17.48
C SER A 666 -27.28 -32.47 18.78
N LEU A 667 -27.51 -31.76 19.88
CA LEU A 667 -27.46 -32.31 21.23
C LEU A 667 -28.89 -32.73 21.63
N PRO A 668 -29.05 -33.74 22.51
CA PRO A 668 -30.37 -34.25 22.89
C PRO A 668 -31.18 -33.15 23.58
N ALA A 669 -32.47 -33.10 23.26
CA ALA A 669 -33.40 -32.13 23.80
C ALA A 669 -33.54 -32.25 25.33
N GLU A 670 -33.11 -31.21 26.04
CA GLU A 670 -33.76 -30.80 27.28
C GLU A 670 -34.25 -29.37 27.08
N GLU A 671 -35.56 -29.20 27.18
CA GLU A 671 -36.24 -27.90 27.14
C GLU A 671 -35.75 -27.03 28.29
N VAL A 672 -35.14 -25.89 27.98
CA VAL A 672 -34.93 -24.81 28.95
C VAL A 672 -35.50 -23.52 28.37
N ASP A 673 -36.45 -22.98 29.12
CA ASP A 673 -37.35 -21.87 28.82
C ASP A 673 -36.60 -20.53 28.64
N ILE A 674 -37.02 -19.72 27.66
CA ILE A 674 -36.36 -18.49 27.22
C ILE A 674 -36.94 -17.29 27.98
N ASN A 675 -36.74 -17.21 29.30
CA ASN A 675 -37.19 -16.01 30.03
C ASN A 675 -36.34 -15.55 31.23
N ASP A 676 -35.16 -16.11 31.48
CA ASP A 676 -34.38 -15.74 32.67
C ASP A 676 -33.27 -14.71 32.38
N TRP A 677 -33.67 -13.46 32.12
CA TRP A 677 -32.77 -12.31 32.10
C TRP A 677 -32.34 -11.84 33.50
N HIS A 678 -32.88 -12.45 34.56
CA HIS A 678 -32.55 -12.12 35.95
C HIS A 678 -31.25 -12.77 36.45
N ALA A 679 -30.77 -13.85 35.81
CA ALA A 679 -29.51 -14.51 36.18
C ALA A 679 -28.24 -13.72 35.80
N LEU A 680 -28.36 -12.64 35.02
CA LEU A 680 -27.23 -11.78 34.64
C LEU A 680 -26.96 -10.67 35.68
N ILE A 681 -27.92 -10.40 36.57
CA ILE A 681 -27.86 -9.30 37.56
C ILE A 681 -27.05 -9.71 38.79
N ASP A 682 -27.04 -10.99 39.15
CA ASP A 682 -26.29 -11.53 40.31
C ASP A 682 -24.76 -11.61 40.09
N LEU A 683 -24.27 -11.19 38.91
CA LEU A 683 -22.84 -11.16 38.57
C LEU A 683 -22.20 -9.77 38.70
N LEU A 684 -22.94 -8.76 39.20
CA LEU A 684 -22.43 -7.40 39.43
C LEU A 684 -22.16 -7.14 40.93
N PRO A 685 -21.03 -6.52 41.31
CA PRO A 685 -20.74 -6.21 42.72
C PRO A 685 -21.68 -5.14 43.31
N ASP A 686 -22.15 -5.35 44.54
CA ASP A 686 -23.17 -4.56 45.28
C ASP A 686 -22.83 -3.08 45.62
N GLN A 687 -21.81 -2.44 45.05
CA GLN A 687 -21.34 -1.12 45.53
C GLN A 687 -21.12 -0.02 44.48
N VAL A 688 -21.99 0.11 43.48
CA VAL A 688 -22.07 1.38 42.75
C VAL A 688 -23.54 1.74 42.48
N GLY A 689 -24.05 2.71 43.24
CA GLY A 689 -25.40 3.23 43.10
C GLY A 689 -25.59 4.00 41.80
N PHE A 690 -25.93 3.28 40.73
CA PHE A 690 -26.56 3.85 39.54
C PHE A 690 -27.99 3.34 39.44
N ASP A 691 -28.93 4.24 39.67
CA ASP A 691 -30.36 3.97 39.51
C ASP A 691 -30.65 3.72 38.02
N SER A 692 -30.97 2.46 37.71
CA SER A 692 -31.20 1.93 36.36
C SER A 692 -32.37 2.60 35.62
N GLN A 693 -33.25 3.31 36.32
CA GLN A 693 -34.33 4.07 35.70
C GLN A 693 -33.85 5.31 34.93
N TYR A 694 -32.69 5.89 35.27
CA TYR A 694 -32.21 7.12 34.62
C TYR A 694 -31.57 6.88 33.23
N LEU A 695 -31.10 5.66 32.96
CA LEU A 695 -30.43 5.27 31.71
C LEU A 695 -31.43 4.91 30.60
N PHE A 696 -32.59 4.36 30.96
CA PHE A 696 -33.60 3.92 29.99
C PHE A 696 -34.37 5.10 29.37
N ASP A 697 -34.69 6.13 30.15
CA ASP A 697 -35.49 7.27 29.68
C ASP A 697 -34.71 8.26 28.78
N ASN A 698 -33.38 8.28 28.85
CA ASN A 698 -32.54 9.21 28.06
C ASN A 698 -32.18 8.70 26.65
N PHE A 699 -32.16 7.38 26.43
CA PHE A 699 -31.73 6.80 25.15
C PHE A 699 -32.87 6.55 24.15
N PHE A 700 -34.12 6.54 24.61
CA PHE A 700 -35.29 6.33 23.75
C PHE A 700 -36.41 7.33 24.07
N PRO A 701 -36.24 8.63 23.73
CA PRO A 701 -37.38 9.53 23.72
C PRO A 701 -38.36 9.07 22.63
N ASN A 702 -39.47 8.49 23.05
CA ASN A 702 -40.61 8.18 22.19
C ASN A 702 -41.04 9.43 21.41
N GLN A 703 -41.04 9.35 20.08
CA GLN A 703 -41.94 10.16 19.27
C GLN A 703 -42.70 9.25 18.29
N LEU A 704 -44.00 9.14 18.60
CA LEU A 704 -45.09 9.19 17.63
C LEU A 704 -44.92 10.36 16.67
#